data_AF-A0A496BCY5-F1
#
_entry.id   AF-A0A496BCY5-F1
#
_cell.length_a   1.000
_cell.length_b   1.000
_cell.length_c   1.000
_cell.angle_alpha   90.00
_cell.angle_beta   90.00
_cell.angle_gamma   90.00
#
_symmetry.space_group_name_H-M   'P 1'
#
loop_
_entity.id
_entity.type
_entity.pdbx_description
1 polymer ?
#
loop_
_entity_poly.entity_id
_entity_poly.type
_entity_poly.pdbx_seq_one_letter_code
_entity_poly.pdbx_strand_id
1 'polypeptide(L)'
;MERENDVQLIHRVLSGNDKAFDILVERYQKSVHALVWRKIGDFHYAEEITQDAFLQAYKKLSTLKNPHQFAGWLYVIASRLCIDWMRKQKPAMQSLENTRMEEIEEVSYRQYVSEQQRTRSAERRHEIVKKLLEKLPESERTVVTLYYLGEMTTKEIGKFLGVSAKTISSRLTRARKRLKEKEDLFVREFFGGVQLSTNLKQNIMRQVADLSPTSIPVGKPLLPWVALGATGLLVILMLNVSNQYLARFQKPYSFEAVSEPTIEIIEAPIVLDIDAKPALRNQVGRADIPSKSSSASLQASERDATPNTSADARRLSGTQWMPDTALRQAIRETLKIPVHLPMTPADLQRLTVLDVRYKGIVDLTGLEHATHLQTLVLIENKIQDISPLSSLTELSFLDLGGNQISDLRPLAALTLLKSLRIWRNEIEDISPLAALVNLKSLMIENNDIKDFSPLDGLTHLAVLHRHGNGNFRVCDDTSRVAVAPRVKDRDYPSIFAAGSGNAILNLPNLSDDEAVVYHDLFWDGLGFDLQWQPTTDGLRVFGRIDDADWKRQYLLSKNPNFVRLVSFGYTAADHGDYPEEWPYWLRDENGERVQAYVGTSTFLIDFTHPAVQDILIQKALAVAKCGLYDGIFLDDRWEEDQATLENDKGVYYRGVEAERAARVSMVRRIREAADDDFLIIVNTGRRKAPLSAPYINGTFMETLPDERDTGYTHDGLREIENTLLWSEQHFREPQINALEGKGIPLEPPDSARNAQMMRVITTLNLTHSDGYVCYVIGVRGIVHEHEYELLPGHERDHREGKPHQHNHQHYWYDFWDASLGRPVGEKAQLYHNSMGHAIEGLFIREFTNGWAVYNRSGQEQKIRLSEQVSGVASGITSTQHTLPDLDGEIYLK
;
A
#
# COMPACT_ATOMS: atom_id res chain seq x y z
N MET A 1 28.53 -20.47 -31.69
CA MET A 1 29.67 -20.01 -30.88
C MET A 1 29.70 -20.86 -29.61
N GLU A 2 30.75 -21.64 -29.39
CA GLU A 2 30.93 -22.34 -28.10
C GLU A 2 31.00 -21.31 -26.96
N ARG A 3 30.25 -21.52 -25.87
CA ARG A 3 30.33 -20.65 -24.68
C ARG A 3 31.75 -20.72 -24.14
N GLU A 4 32.44 -19.57 -24.03
CA GLU A 4 33.77 -19.50 -23.42
C GLU A 4 33.77 -20.11 -22.01
N ASN A 5 34.72 -21.01 -21.78
CA ASN A 5 34.91 -21.71 -20.52
C ASN A 5 35.53 -20.74 -19.48
N ASP A 6 35.15 -20.87 -18.21
CA ASP A 6 35.64 -20.04 -17.10
C ASP A 6 37.17 -19.92 -17.10
N VAL A 7 37.88 -21.00 -17.46
CA VAL A 7 39.35 -21.02 -17.56
C VAL A 7 39.87 -20.01 -18.61
N GLN A 8 39.23 -19.94 -19.77
CA GLN A 8 39.61 -19.00 -20.84
C GLN A 8 39.33 -17.55 -20.42
N LEU A 9 38.20 -17.31 -19.76
CA LEU A 9 37.83 -16.01 -19.22
C LEU A 9 38.84 -15.55 -18.16
N ILE A 10 39.21 -16.42 -17.22
CA ILE A 10 40.20 -16.13 -16.17
C ILE A 10 41.56 -15.80 -16.79
N HIS A 11 42.04 -16.56 -17.78
CA HIS A 11 43.29 -16.25 -18.46
C HIS A 11 43.26 -14.89 -19.15
N ARG A 12 42.13 -14.50 -19.74
CA ARG A 12 41.95 -13.17 -20.34
C ARG A 12 41.96 -12.05 -19.31
N VAL A 13 41.30 -12.24 -18.17
CA VAL A 13 41.37 -11.27 -17.05
C VAL A 13 42.80 -11.11 -16.55
N LEU A 14 43.51 -12.22 -16.33
CA LEU A 14 44.92 -12.19 -15.90
C LEU A 14 45.87 -11.57 -16.94
N SER A 15 45.44 -11.51 -18.21
CA SER A 15 46.17 -10.85 -19.30
C SER A 15 45.79 -9.38 -19.47
N GLY A 16 45.04 -8.78 -18.54
CA GLY A 16 44.64 -7.37 -18.54
C GLY A 16 43.36 -7.06 -19.33
N ASN A 17 42.54 -8.08 -19.64
CA ASN A 17 41.22 -7.86 -20.24
C ASN A 17 40.14 -7.92 -19.16
N ASP A 18 39.94 -6.80 -18.48
CA ASP A 18 39.02 -6.70 -17.34
C ASP A 18 37.56 -6.92 -17.77
N LYS A 19 37.24 -6.67 -19.04
CA LYS A 19 35.93 -6.99 -19.65
C LYS A 19 35.64 -8.50 -19.72
N ALA A 20 36.65 -9.36 -19.59
CA ALA A 20 36.40 -10.80 -19.45
C ALA A 20 35.86 -11.16 -18.06
N PHE A 21 36.08 -10.30 -17.05
CA PHE A 21 35.53 -10.48 -15.71
C PHE A 21 34.02 -10.16 -15.68
N ASP A 22 33.53 -9.25 -16.54
CA ASP A 22 32.10 -8.99 -16.73
C ASP A 22 31.29 -10.27 -16.93
N ILE A 23 31.82 -11.16 -17.77
CA ILE A 23 31.17 -12.41 -18.15
C ILE A 23 31.15 -13.39 -16.96
N LEU A 24 32.17 -13.36 -16.12
CA LEU A 24 32.22 -14.16 -14.88
C LEU A 24 31.26 -13.61 -13.82
N VAL A 25 31.17 -12.27 -13.66
CA VAL A 25 30.21 -11.63 -12.75
C VAL A 25 28.79 -11.95 -13.20
N GLU A 26 28.48 -11.76 -14.48
CA GLU A 26 27.16 -12.04 -15.03
C GLU A 26 26.73 -13.49 -14.84
N ARG A 27 27.68 -14.43 -14.98
CA ARG A 27 27.43 -15.87 -14.82
C ARG A 27 27.16 -16.30 -13.38
N TYR A 28 27.76 -15.63 -12.39
CA TYR A 28 27.74 -16.10 -11.00
C TYR A 28 27.03 -15.18 -10.01
N GLN A 29 26.72 -13.93 -10.38
CA GLN A 29 26.16 -12.93 -9.45
C GLN A 29 24.86 -13.40 -8.79
N LYS A 30 23.94 -14.01 -9.55
CA LYS A 30 22.67 -14.50 -9.01
C LYS A 30 22.87 -15.60 -7.97
N SER A 31 23.75 -16.56 -8.28
CA SER A 31 24.03 -17.71 -7.41
C SER A 31 24.79 -17.32 -6.14
N VAL A 32 25.75 -16.39 -6.25
CA VAL A 32 26.50 -15.89 -5.09
C VAL A 32 25.60 -15.04 -4.20
N HIS A 33 24.78 -14.17 -4.77
CA HIS A 33 23.81 -13.37 -4.01
C HIS A 33 22.81 -14.22 -3.24
N ALA A 34 22.20 -15.20 -3.91
CA ALA A 34 21.27 -16.13 -3.28
C ALA A 34 21.92 -16.88 -2.09
N LEU A 35 23.21 -17.21 -2.20
CA LEU A 35 23.96 -17.86 -1.13
C LEU A 35 24.24 -16.92 0.06
N VAL A 36 24.66 -15.70 -0.22
CA VAL A 36 24.97 -14.69 0.81
C VAL A 36 23.70 -14.30 1.55
N TRP A 37 22.62 -14.05 0.81
CA TRP A 37 21.31 -13.71 1.37
C TRP A 37 20.79 -14.78 2.31
N ARG A 38 20.95 -16.07 1.94
CA ARG A 38 20.65 -17.18 2.84
C ARG A 38 21.41 -17.10 4.18
N LYS A 39 22.67 -16.67 4.18
CA LYS A 39 23.53 -16.66 5.39
C LYS A 39 23.29 -15.44 6.27
N ILE A 40 22.95 -14.31 5.67
CA ILE A 40 22.84 -13.02 6.36
C ILE A 40 21.39 -12.68 6.72
N GLY A 41 20.42 -13.16 5.92
CA GLY A 41 18.99 -12.95 6.13
C GLY A 41 18.46 -11.61 5.62
N ASP A 42 19.34 -10.64 5.35
CA ASP A 42 19.03 -9.31 4.85
C ASP A 42 19.47 -9.16 3.38
N PHE A 43 18.58 -8.62 2.54
CA PHE A 43 18.80 -8.54 1.08
C PHE A 43 19.83 -7.47 0.70
N HIS A 44 19.82 -6.31 1.36
CA HIS A 44 20.73 -5.20 1.06
C HIS A 44 22.15 -5.50 1.53
N TYR A 45 22.31 -6.05 2.74
CA TYR A 45 23.63 -6.53 3.19
C TYR A 45 24.13 -7.71 2.35
N ALA A 46 23.22 -8.53 1.82
CA ALA A 46 23.60 -9.60 0.90
C ALA A 46 24.11 -9.07 -0.44
N GLU A 47 23.54 -7.97 -0.94
CA GLU A 47 24.01 -7.30 -2.14
C GLU A 47 25.43 -6.74 -1.94
N GLU A 48 25.66 -6.06 -0.82
CA GLU A 48 26.97 -5.51 -0.45
C GLU A 48 28.04 -6.60 -0.31
N ILE A 49 27.75 -7.68 0.43
CA ILE A 49 28.68 -8.79 0.61
C ILE A 49 28.92 -9.55 -0.70
N THR A 50 27.91 -9.61 -1.59
CA THR A 50 28.08 -10.19 -2.93
C THR A 50 29.04 -9.37 -3.77
N GLN A 51 28.89 -8.05 -3.75
CA GLN A 51 29.81 -7.13 -4.40
C GLN A 51 31.24 -7.30 -3.85
N ASP A 52 31.42 -7.32 -2.53
CA ASP A 52 32.72 -7.58 -1.89
C ASP A 52 33.33 -8.94 -2.28
N ALA A 53 32.49 -9.97 -2.43
CA ALA A 53 32.96 -11.29 -2.85
C ALA A 53 33.55 -11.26 -4.26
N PHE A 54 32.92 -10.57 -5.21
CA PHE A 54 33.45 -10.41 -6.56
C PHE A 54 34.68 -9.53 -6.60
N LEU A 55 34.74 -8.44 -5.82
CA LEU A 55 35.93 -7.58 -5.74
C LEU A 55 37.13 -8.32 -5.14
N GLN A 56 36.90 -9.12 -4.10
CA GLN A 56 37.96 -9.96 -3.53
C GLN A 56 38.39 -11.06 -4.50
N ALA A 57 37.46 -11.66 -5.22
CA ALA A 57 37.77 -12.64 -6.24
C ALA A 57 38.59 -12.03 -7.38
N TYR A 58 38.28 -10.81 -7.81
CA TYR A 58 39.05 -10.06 -8.80
C TYR A 58 40.48 -9.78 -8.31
N LYS A 59 40.60 -9.15 -7.12
CA LYS A 59 41.90 -8.80 -6.51
C LYS A 59 42.80 -10.03 -6.28
N LYS A 60 42.21 -11.17 -5.96
CA LYS A 60 42.94 -12.41 -5.65
C LYS A 60 42.95 -13.40 -6.81
N LEU A 61 42.48 -13.03 -8.00
CA LEU A 61 42.28 -13.97 -9.11
C LEU A 61 43.59 -14.67 -9.51
N SER A 62 44.72 -13.95 -9.45
CA SER A 62 46.06 -14.49 -9.71
C SER A 62 46.52 -15.56 -8.70
N THR A 63 45.87 -15.66 -7.55
CA THR A 63 46.18 -16.66 -6.50
C THR A 63 45.42 -17.98 -6.71
N LEU A 64 44.47 -18.04 -7.65
CA LEU A 64 43.70 -19.24 -7.94
C LEU A 64 44.58 -20.28 -8.66
N LYS A 65 45.04 -21.29 -7.92
CA LYS A 65 45.93 -22.34 -8.45
C LYS A 65 45.31 -23.20 -9.56
N ASN A 66 44.00 -23.43 -9.49
CA ASN A 66 43.28 -24.23 -10.49
C ASN A 66 42.06 -23.44 -11.01
N PRO A 67 42.15 -22.87 -12.22
CA PRO A 67 41.05 -22.11 -12.84
C PRO A 67 39.72 -22.89 -12.93
N HIS A 68 39.75 -24.23 -13.01
CA HIS A 68 38.53 -25.05 -13.05
C HIS A 68 37.72 -25.03 -11.75
N GLN A 69 38.30 -24.55 -10.64
CA GLN A 69 37.67 -24.48 -9.32
C GLN A 69 37.13 -23.08 -8.99
N PHE A 70 37.11 -22.15 -9.96
CA PHE A 70 36.70 -20.76 -9.74
C PHE A 70 35.37 -20.62 -9.00
N ALA A 71 34.33 -21.37 -9.38
CA ALA A 71 33.02 -21.33 -8.74
C ALA A 71 33.07 -21.74 -7.25
N GLY A 72 33.78 -22.83 -6.93
CA GLY A 72 33.96 -23.29 -5.54
C GLY A 72 34.88 -22.36 -4.73
N TRP A 73 35.85 -21.73 -5.38
CA TRP A 73 36.72 -20.74 -4.76
C TRP A 73 35.97 -19.44 -4.42
N LEU A 74 35.14 -18.95 -5.34
CA LEU A 74 34.26 -17.79 -5.15
C LEU A 74 33.24 -18.03 -4.03
N TYR A 75 32.69 -19.25 -3.94
CA TYR A 75 31.85 -19.68 -2.82
C TYR A 75 32.56 -19.52 -1.47
N VAL A 76 33.81 -19.96 -1.38
CA VAL A 76 34.60 -19.87 -0.13
C VAL A 76 34.87 -18.42 0.25
N ILE A 77 35.12 -17.54 -0.71
CA ILE A 77 35.28 -16.10 -0.49
C ILE A 77 33.99 -15.50 0.08
N ALA A 78 32.85 -15.72 -0.59
CA ALA A 78 31.55 -15.22 -0.15
C ALA A 78 31.18 -15.76 1.25
N SER A 79 31.38 -17.06 1.51
CA SER A 79 31.06 -17.63 2.82
C SER A 79 31.96 -17.09 3.95
N ARG A 80 33.22 -16.75 3.67
CA ARG A 80 34.11 -16.13 4.68
C ARG A 80 33.68 -14.71 4.98
N LEU A 81 33.30 -13.94 3.95
CA LEU A 81 32.76 -12.59 4.12
C LEU A 81 31.48 -12.57 4.96
N CYS A 82 30.56 -13.51 4.75
CA CYS A 82 29.40 -13.65 5.63
C CYS A 82 29.80 -13.89 7.10
N ILE A 83 30.78 -14.76 7.34
CA ILE A 83 31.25 -15.08 8.71
C ILE A 83 31.91 -13.86 9.35
N ASP A 84 32.74 -13.12 8.61
CA ASP A 84 33.42 -11.93 9.11
C ASP A 84 32.44 -10.79 9.39
N TRP A 85 31.42 -10.61 8.55
CA TRP A 85 30.33 -9.67 8.79
C TRP A 85 29.54 -10.03 10.06
N MET A 86 29.14 -11.30 10.21
CA MET A 86 28.44 -11.77 11.42
C MET A 86 29.29 -11.63 12.70
N ARG A 87 30.63 -11.67 12.58
CA ARG A 87 31.55 -11.44 13.71
C ARG A 87 31.70 -9.95 14.05
N LYS A 88 31.71 -9.06 13.04
CA LYS A 88 31.76 -7.60 13.21
C LYS A 88 30.47 -7.01 13.79
N GLN A 89 29.33 -7.66 13.56
CA GLN A 89 28.03 -7.27 14.12
C GLN A 89 27.86 -7.67 15.61
N LYS A 90 28.86 -8.27 16.25
CA LYS A 90 28.94 -8.32 17.72
C LYS A 90 29.67 -7.07 18.21
N PRO A 91 29.05 -6.21 19.04
CA PRO A 91 29.61 -4.90 19.35
C PRO A 91 30.94 -5.03 20.09
N ALA A 92 32.02 -4.56 19.45
CA ALA A 92 33.20 -4.09 20.14
C ALA A 92 32.89 -2.69 20.66
N MET A 93 32.78 -2.57 21.98
CA MET A 93 32.47 -1.31 22.67
C MET A 93 33.61 -0.30 22.47
N GLN A 94 33.33 0.82 21.79
CA GLN A 94 34.22 1.99 21.77
C GLN A 94 33.55 3.16 22.49
N SER A 95 34.37 3.91 23.23
CA SER A 95 33.97 5.03 24.08
C SER A 95 33.55 6.25 23.25
N LEU A 96 32.41 6.85 23.60
CA LEU A 96 31.80 8.02 22.95
C LEU A 96 32.11 9.32 23.72
N GLU A 97 33.36 9.54 24.10
CA GLU A 97 33.67 10.71 24.94
C GLU A 97 33.76 12.05 24.19
N ASN A 98 33.62 12.13 22.85
CA ASN A 98 33.78 13.41 22.13
C ASN A 98 32.94 13.64 20.86
N THR A 99 31.80 12.94 20.66
CA THR A 99 30.93 13.20 19.49
C THR A 99 29.77 14.12 19.86
N ARG A 100 29.54 15.21 19.11
CA ARG A 100 28.45 16.17 19.35
C ARG A 100 27.09 15.53 19.07
N MET A 101 26.13 15.75 19.96
CA MET A 101 24.77 15.19 19.92
C MET A 101 23.99 15.46 18.61
N GLU A 102 24.28 16.58 17.94
CA GLU A 102 23.66 16.98 16.67
C GLU A 102 24.00 16.01 15.51
N GLU A 103 25.21 15.43 15.50
CA GLU A 103 25.62 14.43 14.49
C GLU A 103 25.03 13.03 14.79
N ILE A 104 24.73 12.74 16.05
CA ILE A 104 24.09 11.48 16.47
C ILE A 104 22.60 11.48 16.08
N GLU A 105 21.93 12.63 16.17
CA GLU A 105 20.52 12.81 15.78
C GLU A 105 20.33 12.76 14.25
N GLU A 106 21.22 13.38 13.48
CA GLU A 106 21.13 13.39 12.01
C GLU A 106 21.40 12.01 11.40
N VAL A 107 22.37 11.25 11.94
CA VAL A 107 22.71 9.90 11.44
C VAL A 107 21.65 8.87 11.81
N SER A 108 21.12 8.93 13.04
CA SER A 108 20.09 7.99 13.52
C SER A 108 18.75 8.18 12.80
N TYR A 109 18.37 9.42 12.50
CA TYR A 109 17.15 9.75 11.75
C TYR A 109 17.30 9.45 10.25
N ARG A 110 18.46 9.77 9.64
CA ARG A 110 18.74 9.43 8.23
C ARG A 110 18.80 7.91 8.00
N GLN A 111 19.31 7.13 8.95
CA GLN A 111 19.30 5.66 8.86
C GLN A 111 17.86 5.11 8.99
N TYR A 112 17.08 5.58 9.96
CA TYR A 112 15.68 5.16 10.15
C TYR A 112 14.75 5.48 8.96
N VAL A 113 14.84 6.70 8.40
CA VAL A 113 14.01 7.14 7.27
C VAL A 113 14.43 6.45 5.96
N SER A 114 15.73 6.17 5.78
CA SER A 114 16.27 5.39 4.66
C SER A 114 15.87 3.90 4.73
N GLU A 115 15.72 3.33 5.92
CA GLU A 115 15.31 1.92 6.12
C GLU A 115 13.80 1.70 6.00
N GLN A 116 12.95 2.67 6.37
CA GLN A 116 11.49 2.53 6.27
C GLN A 116 10.94 2.68 4.85
N GLN A 117 11.59 3.47 3.97
CA GLN A 117 11.10 3.72 2.61
C GLN A 117 11.42 2.60 1.60
N ARG A 118 12.29 1.63 1.93
CA ARG A 118 12.75 0.62 0.96
C ARG A 118 12.04 -0.74 1.03
N THR A 119 11.17 -1.02 2.00
CA THR A 119 11.07 -2.43 2.44
C THR A 119 9.68 -3.03 2.74
N ARG A 120 8.55 -2.31 2.72
CA ARG A 120 7.27 -2.89 3.21
C ARG A 120 6.60 -3.97 2.34
N SER A 121 6.68 -3.90 1.01
CA SER A 121 6.08 -4.92 0.11
C SER A 121 7.04 -6.07 -0.23
N ALA A 122 8.34 -5.84 -0.12
CA ALA A 122 9.36 -6.87 -0.26
C ALA A 122 9.46 -7.72 1.02
N GLU A 123 9.45 -7.10 2.22
CA GLU A 123 9.55 -7.80 3.51
C GLU A 123 8.43 -8.79 3.77
N ARG A 124 7.17 -8.49 3.41
CA ARG A 124 6.07 -9.45 3.61
C ARG A 124 6.25 -10.72 2.78
N ARG A 125 6.79 -10.59 1.55
CA ARG A 125 7.19 -11.72 0.69
C ARG A 125 8.42 -12.45 1.25
N HIS A 126 9.41 -11.71 1.75
CA HIS A 126 10.62 -12.26 2.37
C HIS A 126 10.33 -13.01 3.68
N GLU A 127 9.40 -12.52 4.50
CA GLU A 127 8.95 -13.13 5.76
C GLU A 127 8.27 -14.49 5.49
N ILE A 128 7.44 -14.56 4.45
CA ILE A 128 6.77 -15.78 4.00
C ILE A 128 7.81 -16.77 3.46
N VAL A 129 8.72 -16.32 2.58
CA VAL A 129 9.81 -17.15 2.04
C VAL A 129 10.73 -17.66 3.16
N LYS A 130 11.07 -16.83 4.15
CA LYS A 130 11.89 -17.20 5.32
C LYS A 130 11.20 -18.28 6.16
N LYS A 131 9.91 -18.11 6.49
CA LYS A 131 9.11 -19.10 7.23
C LYS A 131 8.96 -20.42 6.46
N LEU A 132 8.88 -20.38 5.13
CA LEU A 132 8.82 -21.59 4.29
C LEU A 132 10.18 -22.31 4.22
N LEU A 133 11.28 -21.57 4.08
CA LEU A 133 12.62 -22.13 4.03
C LEU A 133 13.04 -22.74 5.37
N GLU A 134 12.66 -22.16 6.50
CA GLU A 134 12.95 -22.69 7.85
C GLU A 134 12.41 -24.11 8.08
N LYS A 135 11.31 -24.49 7.42
CA LYS A 135 10.70 -25.84 7.47
C LYS A 135 11.49 -26.91 6.75
N LEU A 136 12.45 -26.53 5.89
CA LEU A 136 13.27 -27.47 5.13
C LEU A 136 14.58 -27.81 5.87
N PRO A 137 15.04 -29.08 5.82
CA PRO A 137 16.40 -29.44 6.21
C PRO A 137 17.45 -28.63 5.44
N GLU A 138 18.59 -28.34 6.07
CA GLU A 138 19.62 -27.44 5.53
C GLU A 138 20.06 -27.82 4.09
N SER A 139 20.23 -29.12 3.84
CA SER A 139 20.67 -29.65 2.54
C SER A 139 19.62 -29.46 1.44
N GLU A 140 18.33 -29.42 1.78
CA GLU A 140 17.19 -29.24 0.87
C GLU A 140 16.93 -27.75 0.63
N ARG A 141 16.96 -26.95 1.70
CA ARG A 141 16.87 -25.48 1.67
C ARG A 141 17.92 -24.88 0.73
N THR A 142 19.17 -25.33 0.84
CA THR A 142 20.28 -24.85 -0.01
C THR A 142 19.99 -25.07 -1.49
N VAL A 143 19.43 -26.23 -1.84
CA VAL A 143 19.15 -26.61 -3.23
C VAL A 143 17.98 -25.81 -3.79
N VAL A 144 16.91 -25.60 -3.00
CA VAL A 144 15.76 -24.77 -3.40
C VAL A 144 16.20 -23.32 -3.65
N THR A 145 16.97 -22.73 -2.74
CA THR A 145 17.48 -21.36 -2.90
C THR A 145 18.32 -21.23 -4.18
N LEU A 146 19.28 -22.12 -4.42
CA LEU A 146 20.14 -22.04 -5.62
C LEU A 146 19.38 -22.35 -6.92
N TYR A 147 18.36 -23.20 -6.88
CA TYR A 147 17.58 -23.56 -8.05
C TYR A 147 16.60 -22.46 -8.47
N TYR A 148 15.86 -21.89 -7.51
CA TYR A 148 14.83 -20.90 -7.82
C TYR A 148 15.35 -19.46 -7.83
N LEU A 149 16.19 -19.07 -6.85
CA LEU A 149 16.74 -17.71 -6.76
C LEU A 149 18.08 -17.59 -7.49
N GLY A 150 18.88 -18.65 -7.47
CA GLY A 150 20.12 -18.72 -8.22
C GLY A 150 19.93 -19.06 -9.70
N GLU A 151 18.71 -19.41 -10.13
CA GLU A 151 18.34 -19.87 -11.48
C GLU A 151 19.23 -21.01 -12.02
N MET A 152 19.84 -21.79 -11.13
CA MET A 152 20.82 -22.81 -11.50
C MET A 152 20.13 -24.13 -11.85
N THR A 153 20.60 -24.80 -12.91
CA THR A 153 20.18 -26.18 -13.21
C THR A 153 20.75 -27.15 -12.17
N THR A 154 20.12 -28.33 -12.01
CA THR A 154 20.60 -29.35 -11.06
C THR A 154 22.04 -29.80 -11.33
N LYS A 155 22.48 -29.75 -12.59
CA LYS A 155 23.85 -30.04 -13.02
C LYS A 155 24.83 -28.93 -12.61
N GLU A 156 24.42 -27.67 -12.73
CA GLU A 156 25.22 -26.51 -12.31
C GLU A 156 25.34 -26.44 -10.79
N ILE A 157 24.24 -26.66 -10.06
CA ILE A 157 24.25 -26.74 -8.58
C ILE A 157 25.15 -27.89 -8.13
N GLY A 158 25.10 -29.04 -8.81
CA GLY A 158 25.98 -30.18 -8.51
C GLY A 158 27.46 -29.82 -8.67
N LYS A 159 27.83 -29.18 -9.79
CA LYS A 159 29.19 -28.66 -10.02
C LYS A 159 29.58 -27.60 -8.99
N PHE A 160 28.65 -26.74 -8.62
CA PHE A 160 28.85 -25.62 -7.68
C PHE A 160 29.06 -26.09 -6.24
N LEU A 161 28.28 -27.08 -5.79
CA LEU A 161 28.35 -27.62 -4.43
C LEU A 161 29.29 -28.83 -4.30
N GLY A 162 29.88 -29.31 -5.41
CA GLY A 162 30.78 -30.47 -5.40
C GLY A 162 30.07 -31.81 -5.18
N VAL A 163 28.80 -31.94 -5.57
CA VAL A 163 27.99 -33.16 -5.41
C VAL A 163 27.36 -33.61 -6.73
N SER A 164 26.92 -34.88 -6.81
CA SER A 164 26.30 -35.39 -8.03
C SER A 164 24.99 -34.67 -8.37
N ALA A 165 24.73 -34.44 -9.66
CA ALA A 165 23.46 -33.84 -10.12
C ALA A 165 22.24 -34.67 -9.67
N LYS A 166 22.38 -36.00 -9.54
CA LYS A 166 21.34 -36.91 -9.04
C LYS A 166 21.00 -36.63 -7.57
N THR A 167 22.02 -36.31 -6.75
CA THR A 167 21.83 -35.90 -5.35
C THR A 167 21.08 -34.58 -5.24
N ILE A 168 21.36 -33.62 -6.13
CA ILE A 168 20.65 -32.33 -6.20
C ILE A 168 19.19 -32.53 -6.61
N SER A 169 18.93 -33.28 -7.69
CA SER A 169 17.56 -33.59 -8.11
C SER A 169 16.76 -34.26 -6.99
N SER A 170 17.36 -35.20 -6.26
CA SER A 170 16.72 -35.86 -5.12
C SER A 170 16.37 -34.88 -3.99
N ARG A 171 17.28 -33.97 -3.63
CA ARG A 171 17.05 -32.94 -2.60
C ARG A 171 15.97 -31.95 -3.02
N LEU A 172 15.95 -31.53 -4.29
CA LEU A 172 14.94 -30.62 -4.83
C LEU A 172 13.54 -31.26 -4.81
N THR A 173 13.42 -32.53 -5.20
CA THR A 173 12.15 -33.26 -5.17
C THR A 173 11.63 -33.44 -3.75
N ARG A 174 12.50 -33.77 -2.78
CA ARG A 174 12.09 -33.85 -1.37
C ARG A 174 11.66 -32.50 -0.81
N ALA A 175 12.40 -31.44 -1.14
CA ALA A 175 12.05 -30.09 -0.73
C ALA A 175 10.67 -29.67 -1.26
N ARG A 176 10.41 -29.89 -2.56
CA ARG A 176 9.09 -29.67 -3.16
C ARG A 176 8.01 -30.47 -2.45
N LYS A 177 8.23 -31.78 -2.23
CA LYS A 177 7.26 -32.64 -1.54
C LYS A 177 6.95 -32.14 -0.11
N ARG A 178 7.95 -31.64 0.63
CA ARG A 178 7.75 -31.07 1.98
C ARG A 178 7.05 -29.70 1.97
N LEU A 179 7.13 -28.97 0.86
CA LEU A 179 6.40 -27.71 0.67
C LEU A 179 4.98 -27.93 0.15
N LYS A 180 4.69 -29.08 -0.48
CA LYS A 180 3.46 -29.40 -1.22
C LYS A 180 2.19 -29.61 -0.39
N GLU A 181 2.26 -29.60 0.95
CA GLU A 181 1.03 -29.60 1.77
C GLU A 181 0.33 -28.23 1.81
N LYS A 182 0.94 -27.17 1.26
CA LYS A 182 0.25 -25.95 0.80
C LYS A 182 0.94 -25.41 -0.46
N GLU A 183 0.22 -25.47 -1.59
CA GLU A 183 0.43 -24.67 -2.82
C GLU A 183 1.73 -24.86 -3.62
N ASP A 184 1.69 -25.74 -4.65
CA ASP A 184 2.80 -25.96 -5.59
C ASP A 184 2.92 -24.84 -6.66
N LEU A 185 1.87 -24.03 -6.90
CA LEU A 185 1.91 -22.84 -7.78
C LEU A 185 2.59 -21.64 -7.09
N PHE A 186 2.44 -21.52 -5.76
CA PHE A 186 3.01 -20.42 -4.96
C PHE A 186 4.54 -20.42 -4.92
N VAL A 187 5.21 -21.57 -5.02
CA VAL A 187 6.68 -21.65 -4.95
C VAL A 187 7.37 -21.05 -6.18
N ARG A 188 6.70 -20.98 -7.34
CA ARG A 188 7.29 -20.34 -8.54
C ARG A 188 7.07 -18.84 -8.56
N GLU A 189 5.90 -18.37 -8.13
CA GLU A 189 5.57 -16.95 -8.02
C GLU A 189 6.37 -16.26 -6.91
N PHE A 190 6.49 -16.84 -5.71
CA PHE A 190 7.18 -16.21 -4.58
C PHE A 190 8.71 -16.19 -4.72
N PHE A 191 9.30 -17.20 -5.35
CA PHE A 191 10.76 -17.25 -5.56
C PHE A 191 11.19 -16.63 -6.91
N GLY A 192 10.26 -16.46 -7.88
CA GLY A 192 10.54 -15.84 -9.18
C GLY A 192 10.52 -14.30 -9.18
N GLY A 193 9.91 -13.67 -8.16
CA GLY A 193 9.77 -12.21 -8.06
C GLY A 193 10.95 -11.45 -7.44
N VAL A 194 11.98 -12.13 -6.93
CA VAL A 194 13.16 -11.48 -6.31
C VAL A 194 14.18 -11.16 -7.40
N GLN A 195 13.99 -10.04 -8.10
CA GLN A 195 14.97 -9.55 -9.07
C GLN A 195 16.11 -8.82 -8.35
N LEU A 196 17.35 -9.23 -8.66
CA LEU A 196 18.56 -8.47 -8.31
C LEU A 196 18.50 -7.07 -8.90
N SER A 197 19.11 -6.10 -8.22
CA SER A 197 19.20 -4.75 -8.78
C SER A 197 19.84 -4.81 -10.16
N THR A 198 19.24 -4.11 -11.13
CA THR A 198 19.75 -4.00 -12.51
C THR A 198 21.15 -3.39 -12.57
N ASN A 199 21.62 -2.82 -11.46
CA ASN A 199 22.86 -2.08 -11.33
C ASN A 199 23.98 -2.86 -10.63
N LEU A 200 23.75 -4.05 -10.05
CA LEU A 200 24.79 -4.80 -9.30
C LEU A 200 26.03 -5.11 -10.17
N LYS A 201 25.81 -5.63 -11.39
CA LYS A 201 26.89 -5.86 -12.36
C LYS A 201 27.64 -4.55 -12.68
N GLN A 202 26.91 -3.47 -12.93
CA GLN A 202 27.49 -2.17 -13.25
C GLN A 202 28.30 -1.59 -12.09
N ASN A 203 27.84 -1.77 -10.85
CA ASN A 203 28.52 -1.32 -9.63
C ASN A 203 29.81 -2.11 -9.38
N ILE A 204 29.77 -3.45 -9.51
CA ILE A 204 30.96 -4.30 -9.43
C ILE A 204 31.98 -3.87 -10.48
N MET A 205 31.53 -3.64 -11.71
CA MET A 205 32.42 -3.37 -12.84
C MET A 205 32.99 -1.95 -12.84
N ARG A 206 32.24 -0.97 -12.33
CA ARG A 206 32.74 0.38 -12.05
C ARG A 206 33.89 0.34 -11.05
N GLN A 207 33.74 -0.44 -9.97
CA GLN A 207 34.81 -0.58 -8.97
C GLN A 207 35.99 -1.43 -9.48
N VAL A 208 35.76 -2.41 -10.34
CA VAL A 208 36.84 -3.13 -11.04
C VAL A 208 37.63 -2.19 -11.96
N ALA A 209 36.97 -1.25 -12.65
CA ALA A 209 37.64 -0.24 -13.47
C ALA A 209 38.51 0.70 -12.62
N ASP A 210 38.05 1.09 -11.43
CA ASP A 210 38.82 1.92 -10.49
C ASP A 210 40.01 1.16 -9.87
N LEU A 211 39.95 -0.18 -9.80
CA LEU A 211 41.02 -1.05 -9.30
C LEU A 211 42.09 -1.37 -10.35
N SER A 212 41.83 -1.07 -11.62
CA SER A 212 42.72 -1.39 -12.74
C SER A 212 43.58 -0.17 -13.03
N PRO A 213 44.89 -0.19 -12.70
CA PRO A 213 45.71 1.01 -12.84
C PRO A 213 45.84 1.42 -14.31
N THR A 214 45.43 2.65 -14.60
CA THR A 214 45.65 3.31 -15.88
C THR A 214 47.14 3.34 -16.19
N SER A 215 47.46 3.03 -17.45
CA SER A 215 48.80 2.97 -18.04
C SER A 215 49.76 4.08 -17.58
N ILE A 216 50.91 3.68 -17.03
CA ILE A 216 52.05 4.60 -16.80
C ILE A 216 52.81 4.78 -18.12
N PRO A 217 53.07 6.01 -18.58
CA PRO A 217 53.87 6.25 -19.79
C PRO A 217 55.36 5.97 -19.55
N VAL A 218 56.00 5.55 -20.64
CA VAL A 218 57.38 5.07 -20.77
C VAL A 218 58.44 6.06 -20.25
N GLY A 219 59.34 5.56 -19.40
CA GLY A 219 60.65 6.15 -19.10
C GLY A 219 61.62 5.10 -18.54
N LYS A 220 62.61 4.68 -19.33
CA LYS A 220 63.73 3.80 -18.92
C LYS A 220 64.90 4.63 -18.31
N PRO A 221 66.02 4.02 -17.87
CA PRO A 221 66.21 3.08 -16.76
C PRO A 221 67.34 3.56 -15.82
N LEU A 222 67.51 2.97 -14.62
CA LEU A 222 68.81 2.66 -13.98
C LEU A 222 68.60 2.12 -12.53
N LEU A 223 69.01 0.87 -12.32
CA LEU A 223 69.40 0.23 -11.05
C LEU A 223 70.89 0.57 -10.73
N PRO A 224 71.56 0.23 -9.57
CA PRO A 224 71.23 -0.82 -8.57
C PRO A 224 71.59 -0.59 -7.05
N TRP A 225 70.81 -1.24 -6.16
CA TRP A 225 71.12 -2.08 -4.95
C TRP A 225 71.92 -1.63 -3.68
N VAL A 226 71.51 -2.27 -2.55
CA VAL A 226 72.21 -2.63 -1.27
C VAL A 226 72.06 -1.61 -0.11
N ALA A 227 71.63 -1.88 1.15
CA ALA A 227 71.62 -3.03 2.08
C ALA A 227 70.49 -2.88 3.15
N LEU A 228 69.69 -3.94 3.46
CA LEU A 228 69.67 -4.79 4.70
C LEU A 228 69.48 -4.02 6.02
N GLY A 229 68.45 -4.21 6.85
CA GLY A 229 67.84 -5.43 7.46
C GLY A 229 67.95 -5.22 9.00
N ALA A 230 67.07 -5.61 9.93
CA ALA A 230 65.89 -6.45 10.00
C ALA A 230 65.20 -6.17 11.36
N THR A 231 63.88 -6.27 11.43
CA THR A 231 63.16 -6.81 12.62
C THR A 231 61.86 -7.45 12.17
N GLY A 232 62.01 -8.63 11.54
CA GLY A 232 61.01 -9.68 11.63
C GLY A 232 61.30 -10.46 12.90
N LEU A 233 60.55 -10.21 13.98
CA LEU A 233 60.54 -11.03 15.21
C LEU A 233 59.40 -10.67 16.17
N LEU A 234 58.17 -10.48 15.67
CA LEU A 234 57.00 -10.30 16.55
C LEU A 234 55.71 -11.01 16.09
N VAL A 235 55.72 -11.69 14.94
CA VAL A 235 54.52 -12.41 14.44
C VAL A 235 54.65 -13.94 14.52
N ILE A 236 55.84 -14.47 14.81
CA ILE A 236 56.09 -15.93 14.88
C ILE A 236 55.97 -16.49 16.32
N LEU A 237 55.77 -15.63 17.33
CA LEU A 237 55.60 -16.06 18.73
C LEU A 237 54.15 -16.17 19.22
N MET A 238 53.15 -15.93 18.36
CA MET A 238 51.72 -16.08 18.70
C MET A 238 51.04 -17.24 17.95
N LEU A 239 51.82 -18.16 17.38
CA LEU A 239 51.33 -19.39 16.74
C LEU A 239 52.11 -20.62 17.23
N ASN A 240 51.85 -21.03 18.48
CA ASN A 240 51.62 -22.43 18.88
C ASN A 240 51.72 -22.59 20.41
N VAL A 241 50.59 -22.51 21.11
CA VAL A 241 50.15 -23.58 22.03
C VAL A 241 48.62 -23.63 21.96
N SER A 242 48.14 -24.76 21.44
CA SER A 242 46.74 -25.17 21.34
C SER A 242 46.13 -25.56 22.70
N ASN A 243 44.80 -25.73 22.65
CA ASN A 243 43.94 -26.50 23.57
C ASN A 243 43.51 -25.76 24.83
N GLN A 244 42.25 -25.33 24.93
CA GLN A 244 41.22 -26.27 25.38
C GLN A 244 39.76 -26.04 24.89
N TYR A 245 39.48 -25.21 23.88
CA TYR A 245 38.08 -24.99 23.44
C TYR A 245 37.80 -25.19 21.94
N LEU A 246 38.60 -26.00 21.24
CA LEU A 246 38.43 -26.28 19.79
C LEU A 246 38.08 -27.73 19.43
N ALA A 247 37.65 -28.57 20.38
CA ALA A 247 37.38 -29.99 20.11
C ALA A 247 35.88 -30.39 20.02
N ARG A 248 34.91 -29.47 19.89
CA ARG A 248 33.49 -29.85 19.78
C ARG A 248 32.69 -29.38 18.56
N PHE A 249 33.24 -28.55 17.67
CA PHE A 249 32.50 -28.11 16.47
C PHE A 249 33.35 -28.01 15.20
N GLN A 250 34.22 -28.99 14.97
CA GLN A 250 34.69 -29.32 13.63
C GLN A 250 34.37 -30.77 13.33
N LYS A 251 33.20 -31.01 12.76
CA LYS A 251 33.07 -32.04 11.74
C LYS A 251 32.91 -31.32 10.39
N PRO A 252 33.80 -31.53 9.41
CA PRO A 252 33.50 -31.11 8.05
C PRO A 252 32.22 -31.80 7.60
N TYR A 253 31.39 -31.06 6.86
CA TYR A 253 30.22 -31.58 6.19
C TYR A 253 30.64 -32.82 5.37
N SER A 254 30.12 -34.00 5.71
CA SER A 254 30.39 -35.23 4.95
C SER A 254 29.54 -35.21 3.69
N PHE A 255 30.18 -35.29 2.52
CA PHE A 255 29.50 -35.36 1.23
C PHE A 255 28.83 -36.72 0.96
N GLU A 256 28.93 -37.68 1.89
CA GLU A 256 28.45 -39.06 1.75
C GLU A 256 27.42 -39.47 2.82
N ALA A 257 26.69 -38.54 3.46
CA ALA A 257 25.66 -38.90 4.43
C ALA A 257 24.56 -39.76 3.78
N VAL A 258 24.54 -41.05 4.12
CA VAL A 258 23.52 -42.03 3.72
C VAL A 258 22.18 -41.62 4.34
N SER A 259 21.11 -41.66 3.54
CA SER A 259 19.74 -41.35 3.97
C SER A 259 19.32 -42.28 5.11
N GLU A 260 18.82 -41.70 6.19
CA GLU A 260 18.08 -42.46 7.20
C GLU A 260 16.91 -43.20 6.54
N PRO A 261 16.76 -44.53 6.74
CA PRO A 261 15.67 -45.30 6.16
C PRO A 261 14.38 -45.13 6.96
N THR A 262 13.28 -45.06 6.22
CA THR A 262 11.88 -45.10 6.63
C THR A 262 11.51 -46.41 7.33
N ILE A 263 10.66 -46.36 8.36
CA ILE A 263 9.80 -47.46 8.86
C ILE A 263 8.55 -46.80 9.47
N GLU A 264 7.29 -47.21 9.35
CA GLU A 264 6.48 -48.05 8.46
C GLU A 264 5.03 -47.64 8.78
N ILE A 265 4.15 -47.67 7.78
CA ILE A 265 2.71 -47.58 7.97
C ILE A 265 2.24 -48.93 8.52
N ILE A 266 1.44 -48.94 9.59
CA ILE A 266 0.58 -50.07 9.94
C ILE A 266 -0.84 -49.53 10.14
N GLU A 267 -1.78 -50.05 9.34
CA GLU A 267 -3.22 -49.79 9.43
C GLU A 267 -3.90 -50.67 10.49
N ALA A 268 -4.79 -50.04 11.28
CA ALA A 268 -6.05 -50.51 11.91
C ALA A 268 -6.00 -51.65 12.98
N PRO A 269 -6.99 -51.82 13.90
CA PRO A 269 -8.37 -51.30 13.92
C PRO A 269 -8.91 -50.74 15.27
N ILE A 270 -10.11 -50.15 15.22
CA ILE A 270 -10.94 -49.77 16.37
C ILE A 270 -11.58 -51.01 16.99
N VAL A 271 -11.50 -51.19 18.32
CA VAL A 271 -12.52 -51.88 19.16
C VAL A 271 -12.54 -51.25 20.57
N LEU A 272 -13.74 -50.84 21.01
CA LEU A 272 -14.12 -50.53 22.39
C LEU A 272 -14.23 -51.82 23.22
N ASP A 273 -13.69 -51.86 24.43
CA ASP A 273 -14.43 -52.46 25.55
C ASP A 273 -13.97 -51.96 26.92
N ILE A 274 -14.94 -51.79 27.80
CA ILE A 274 -14.89 -51.29 29.17
C ILE A 274 -14.90 -52.52 30.10
N ASP A 275 -14.11 -52.56 31.18
CA ASP A 275 -14.68 -52.88 32.51
C ASP A 275 -13.77 -52.71 33.75
N ALA A 276 -14.42 -52.11 34.76
CA ALA A 276 -14.44 -52.36 36.20
C ALA A 276 -13.18 -52.36 37.11
N LYS A 277 -13.13 -51.30 37.93
CA LYS A 277 -12.92 -51.17 39.41
C LYS A 277 -12.78 -52.46 40.27
N PRO A 278 -12.19 -52.36 41.48
CA PRO A 278 -12.98 -52.11 42.72
C PRO A 278 -12.31 -51.06 43.64
N ALA A 279 -13.00 -50.05 44.20
CA ALA A 279 -14.10 -50.03 45.19
C ALA A 279 -13.60 -49.85 46.65
N LEU A 280 -14.09 -48.79 47.29
CA LEU A 280 -14.80 -48.75 48.60
C LEU A 280 -15.23 -47.28 48.83
N ARG A 281 -16.51 -46.91 48.69
CA ARG A 281 -17.63 -46.98 49.69
C ARG A 281 -17.37 -46.07 50.91
N ASN A 282 -18.28 -45.22 51.38
CA ASN A 282 -19.76 -45.23 51.38
C ASN A 282 -20.24 -43.76 51.57
N GLN A 283 -21.16 -43.25 50.76
CA GLN A 283 -22.65 -43.20 50.92
C GLN A 283 -23.13 -42.16 51.96
N VAL A 284 -24.26 -41.45 51.84
CA VAL A 284 -25.41 -41.26 50.91
C VAL A 284 -26.21 -40.11 51.58
N GLY A 285 -26.62 -39.04 50.90
CA GLY A 285 -27.83 -38.92 50.06
C GLY A 285 -28.65 -37.72 50.57
N ARG A 286 -29.61 -37.10 49.89
CA ARG A 286 -30.22 -37.18 48.57
C ARG A 286 -31.00 -35.85 48.41
N ALA A 287 -31.33 -35.50 47.17
CA ALA A 287 -32.00 -34.27 46.76
C ALA A 287 -33.33 -33.96 47.47
N ASP A 288 -33.71 -32.67 47.50
CA ASP A 288 -34.99 -32.17 46.95
C ASP A 288 -35.00 -30.61 46.94
N ILE A 289 -35.44 -30.05 45.81
CA ILE A 289 -35.93 -28.66 45.65
C ILE A 289 -37.47 -28.80 45.72
N PRO A 290 -38.26 -27.97 46.47
CA PRO A 290 -38.50 -26.59 46.01
C PRO A 290 -38.92 -25.52 47.04
N SER A 291 -38.78 -24.28 46.58
CA SER A 291 -39.76 -23.19 46.68
C SER A 291 -39.42 -21.97 47.54
N LYS A 292 -39.65 -20.83 46.86
CA LYS A 292 -40.32 -19.60 47.31
C LYS A 292 -39.64 -18.70 48.35
N SER A 293 -39.34 -17.52 47.80
CA SER A 293 -39.91 -16.21 48.16
C SER A 293 -39.18 -15.33 49.17
N SER A 294 -39.09 -14.08 48.72
CA SER A 294 -39.23 -12.82 49.46
C SER A 294 -38.13 -12.48 50.44
N SER A 295 -37.42 -11.39 50.11
CA SER A 295 -37.42 -10.13 50.86
C SER A 295 -36.59 -10.18 52.13
N ALA A 296 -35.86 -9.18 52.55
CA ALA A 296 -35.45 -7.89 52.05
C ALA A 296 -34.51 -7.40 53.15
N SER A 297 -33.71 -6.40 52.81
CA SER A 297 -33.32 -5.33 53.73
C SER A 297 -32.47 -5.65 54.97
N LEU A 298 -31.26 -5.07 54.88
CA LEU A 298 -30.76 -3.99 55.74
C LEU A 298 -29.90 -4.36 56.96
N GLN A 299 -28.71 -3.74 56.89
CA GLN A 299 -27.96 -3.07 57.95
C GLN A 299 -27.27 -3.97 58.98
N ALA A 300 -26.13 -3.59 59.54
CA ALA A 300 -25.08 -2.62 59.27
C ALA A 300 -24.12 -2.76 60.46
N SER A 301 -22.89 -2.28 60.29
CA SER A 301 -21.97 -1.81 61.35
C SER A 301 -21.37 -2.88 62.27
N GLU A 302 -20.16 -2.76 62.79
CA GLU A 302 -19.03 -1.83 62.61
C GLU A 302 -17.83 -2.48 63.33
N ARG A 303 -16.63 -2.28 62.76
CA ARG A 303 -15.33 -1.97 63.38
C ARG A 303 -14.95 -2.54 64.75
N ASP A 304 -13.78 -3.17 64.82
CA ASP A 304 -12.57 -2.66 65.54
C ASP A 304 -11.42 -3.69 65.37
N ALA A 305 -10.29 -3.37 64.74
CA ALA A 305 -9.20 -2.49 65.15
C ALA A 305 -8.10 -3.14 66.01
N THR A 306 -7.15 -3.77 65.30
CA THR A 306 -5.68 -3.58 65.45
C THR A 306 -4.88 -4.38 66.52
N PRO A 307 -3.53 -4.32 66.53
CA PRO A 307 -2.64 -5.04 65.60
C PRO A 307 -1.49 -5.77 66.33
N ASN A 308 -0.90 -6.82 65.75
CA ASN A 308 0.40 -7.32 66.19
C ASN A 308 1.44 -7.11 65.10
N THR A 309 2.39 -6.21 65.40
CA THR A 309 3.61 -5.98 64.63
C THR A 309 4.76 -6.83 65.18
N SER A 310 5.80 -6.97 64.35
CA SER A 310 7.18 -7.33 64.68
C SER A 310 7.65 -8.76 64.41
N ALA A 311 7.74 -9.11 63.12
CA ALA A 311 8.80 -10.00 62.63
C ALA A 311 9.19 -9.76 61.16
N ASP A 312 8.28 -9.23 60.32
CA ASP A 312 8.51 -9.14 58.87
C ASP A 312 9.05 -7.80 58.34
N ALA A 313 9.28 -6.81 59.21
CA ALA A 313 9.59 -5.43 58.78
C ALA A 313 11.05 -5.16 58.33
N ARG A 314 11.89 -6.19 58.10
CA ARG A 314 13.29 -5.98 57.69
C ARG A 314 13.71 -6.64 56.37
N ARG A 315 12.77 -7.21 55.59
CA ARG A 315 13.09 -7.80 54.27
C ARG A 315 12.23 -7.33 53.09
N LEU A 316 11.37 -6.32 53.27
CA LEU A 316 10.42 -5.88 52.23
C LEU A 316 10.45 -4.37 51.88
N SER A 317 11.53 -3.63 52.19
CA SER A 317 11.55 -2.17 51.96
C SER A 317 12.18 -1.70 50.62
N GLY A 318 12.59 -2.62 49.73
CA GLY A 318 13.32 -2.26 48.51
C GLY A 318 12.47 -2.15 47.22
N THR A 319 11.23 -2.66 47.25
CA THR A 319 10.42 -2.93 46.05
C THR A 319 9.15 -2.09 45.94
N GLN A 320 8.78 -1.34 46.98
CA GLN A 320 7.43 -0.74 47.08
C GLN A 320 7.28 0.63 46.41
N TRP A 321 8.35 1.43 46.32
CA TRP A 321 8.28 2.80 45.79
C TRP A 321 8.61 2.89 44.29
N MET A 322 9.13 1.82 43.69
CA MET A 322 9.37 1.69 42.25
C MET A 322 9.02 0.25 41.83
N PRO A 323 7.76 -0.01 41.46
CA PRO A 323 7.23 -1.36 41.28
C PRO A 323 7.72 -2.01 39.97
N ASP A 324 7.91 -1.23 38.90
CA ASP A 324 8.35 -1.75 37.60
C ASP A 324 9.79 -2.28 37.67
N THR A 325 9.93 -3.57 37.42
CA THR A 325 11.21 -4.27 37.58
C THR A 325 12.18 -3.93 36.45
N ALA A 326 11.68 -3.68 35.25
CA ALA A 326 12.50 -3.34 34.09
C ALA A 326 13.06 -1.91 34.24
N LEU A 327 12.22 -0.96 34.66
CA LEU A 327 12.63 0.41 34.96
C LEU A 327 13.65 0.44 36.11
N ARG A 328 13.35 -0.26 37.21
CA ARG A 328 14.23 -0.34 38.39
C ARG A 328 15.59 -0.93 38.04
N GLN A 329 15.62 -1.97 37.21
CA GLN A 329 16.86 -2.57 36.76
C GLN A 329 17.65 -1.62 35.86
N ALA A 330 16.99 -0.96 34.90
CA ALA A 330 17.67 -0.06 33.98
C ALA A 330 18.26 1.18 34.67
N ILE A 331 17.56 1.74 35.67
CA ILE A 331 18.09 2.85 36.47
C ILE A 331 19.31 2.41 37.28
N ARG A 332 19.24 1.21 37.89
CA ARG A 332 20.36 0.63 38.64
C ARG A 332 21.59 0.44 37.76
N GLU A 333 21.41 -0.05 36.53
CA GLU A 333 22.47 -0.19 35.54
C GLU A 333 23.05 1.17 35.12
N THR A 334 22.19 2.15 34.85
CA THR A 334 22.57 3.51 34.46
C THR A 334 23.39 4.21 35.54
N LEU A 335 22.96 4.11 36.80
CA LEU A 335 23.66 4.69 37.96
C LEU A 335 24.85 3.85 38.45
N LYS A 336 25.06 2.68 37.85
CA LYS A 336 26.08 1.68 38.22
C LYS A 336 26.00 1.29 39.71
N ILE A 337 24.78 1.13 40.24
CA ILE A 337 24.56 0.71 41.62
C ILE A 337 24.69 -0.82 41.71
N PRO A 338 25.67 -1.36 42.45
CA PRO A 338 25.83 -2.81 42.61
C PRO A 338 24.57 -3.48 43.14
N VAL A 339 24.24 -4.67 42.64
CA VAL A 339 23.01 -5.43 42.96
C VAL A 339 22.78 -5.62 44.47
N HIS A 340 23.86 -5.69 45.26
CA HIS A 340 23.80 -5.88 46.71
C HIS A 340 23.51 -4.59 47.51
N LEU A 341 23.60 -3.40 46.89
CA LEU A 341 23.26 -2.14 47.53
C LEU A 341 21.81 -1.75 47.26
N PRO A 342 21.06 -1.24 48.26
CA PRO A 342 19.72 -0.72 48.04
C PRO A 342 19.79 0.53 47.16
N MET A 343 18.86 0.65 46.22
CA MET A 343 18.66 1.87 45.46
C MET A 343 17.57 2.69 46.15
N THR A 344 17.83 3.98 46.33
CA THR A 344 16.98 4.92 47.08
C THR A 344 16.51 6.06 46.18
N PRO A 345 15.43 6.78 46.55
CA PRO A 345 15.01 7.98 45.83
C PRO A 345 16.11 9.04 45.68
N ALA A 346 16.99 9.16 46.68
CA ALA A 346 18.11 10.10 46.64
C ALA A 346 19.13 9.75 45.53
N ASP A 347 19.24 8.48 45.15
CA ASP A 347 20.14 8.07 44.06
C ASP A 347 19.64 8.58 42.70
N LEU A 348 18.33 8.72 42.51
CA LEU A 348 17.72 9.17 41.25
C LEU A 348 18.01 10.65 40.96
N GLN A 349 18.35 11.44 41.98
CA GLN A 349 18.80 12.82 41.81
C GLN A 349 20.07 12.95 40.95
N ARG A 350 20.82 11.86 40.78
CA ARG A 350 22.02 11.81 39.92
C ARG A 350 21.70 11.53 38.45
N LEU A 351 20.46 11.18 38.10
CA LEU A 351 20.07 10.91 36.73
C LEU A 351 19.87 12.21 35.97
N THR A 352 20.70 12.42 34.93
CA THR A 352 20.52 13.51 33.97
C THR A 352 20.05 13.00 32.61
N VAL A 353 20.38 11.74 32.27
CA VAL A 353 19.96 11.05 31.06
C VAL A 353 19.49 9.64 31.42
N LEU A 354 18.35 9.23 30.89
CA LEU A 354 17.84 7.87 31.02
C LEU A 354 17.26 7.38 29.69
N ASP A 355 17.81 6.29 29.16
CA ASP A 355 17.35 5.63 27.94
C ASP A 355 16.96 4.19 28.25
N VAL A 356 15.66 3.90 28.10
CA VAL A 356 15.04 2.64 28.48
C VAL A 356 14.06 2.15 27.40
N ARG A 357 14.48 2.27 26.14
CA ARG A 357 13.69 1.82 24.97
C ARG A 357 13.53 0.30 24.92
N TYR A 358 12.38 -0.18 24.45
CA TYR A 358 12.09 -1.59 24.19
C TYR A 358 12.24 -2.52 25.42
N LYS A 359 11.95 -2.00 26.62
CA LYS A 359 12.10 -2.75 27.88
C LYS A 359 10.79 -3.35 28.40
N GLY A 360 9.68 -3.07 27.72
CA GLY A 360 8.35 -3.50 28.14
C GLY A 360 7.91 -2.85 29.46
N ILE A 361 8.40 -1.64 29.76
CA ILE A 361 8.03 -0.85 30.94
C ILE A 361 6.55 -0.50 30.84
N VAL A 362 5.83 -0.64 31.96
CA VAL A 362 4.40 -0.34 32.06
C VAL A 362 4.16 0.80 33.06
N ASP A 363 4.97 0.89 34.10
CA ASP A 363 4.76 1.80 35.23
C ASP A 363 6.01 2.66 35.50
N LEU A 364 5.82 3.99 35.53
CA LEU A 364 6.87 4.99 35.75
C LEU A 364 7.03 5.42 37.21
N THR A 365 6.25 4.86 38.13
CA THR A 365 6.28 5.22 39.56
C THR A 365 7.70 5.09 40.13
N GLY A 366 8.13 6.13 40.83
CA GLY A 366 9.47 6.31 41.39
C GLY A 366 10.33 7.27 40.57
N LEU A 367 10.02 7.51 39.29
CA LEU A 367 10.79 8.41 38.43
C LEU A 367 10.61 9.89 38.79
N GLU A 368 9.54 10.25 39.50
CA GLU A 368 9.26 11.61 40.01
C GLU A 368 10.38 12.15 40.92
N HIS A 369 11.25 11.26 41.44
CA HIS A 369 12.41 11.60 42.25
C HIS A 369 13.66 11.98 41.43
N ALA A 370 13.66 11.82 40.11
CA ALA A 370 14.77 12.16 39.23
C ALA A 370 14.72 13.63 38.77
N THR A 371 14.65 14.58 39.69
CA THR A 371 14.31 15.99 39.40
C THR A 371 15.33 16.74 38.53
N HIS A 372 16.55 16.21 38.36
CA HIS A 372 17.59 16.76 37.49
C HIS A 372 17.67 16.07 36.11
N LEU A 373 16.67 15.28 35.75
CA LEU A 373 16.62 14.57 34.48
C LEU A 373 16.37 15.54 33.33
N GLN A 374 17.26 15.53 32.34
CA GLN A 374 17.25 16.43 31.18
C GLN A 374 16.87 15.74 29.88
N THR A 375 17.16 14.43 29.77
CA THR A 375 16.87 13.60 28.60
C THR A 375 16.26 12.28 29.05
N LEU A 376 15.06 11.99 28.55
CA LEU A 376 14.35 10.75 28.85
C LEU A 376 13.85 10.09 27.55
N VAL A 377 14.22 8.83 27.35
CA VAL A 377 13.87 8.04 26.16
C VAL A 377 13.16 6.74 26.58
N LEU A 378 11.90 6.61 26.22
CA LEU A 378 10.95 5.57 26.65
C LEU A 378 10.24 4.88 25.46
N ILE A 379 10.85 4.92 24.27
CA ILE A 379 10.27 4.41 23.02
C ILE A 379 9.89 2.92 23.13
N GLU A 380 8.73 2.58 22.55
CA GLU A 380 8.25 1.20 22.33
C GLU A 380 8.21 0.38 23.63
N ASN A 381 7.52 0.96 24.62
CA ASN A 381 7.16 0.32 25.88
C ASN A 381 5.63 0.13 25.92
N LYS A 382 5.04 0.00 27.11
CA LYS A 382 3.61 -0.21 27.31
C LYS A 382 3.05 0.78 28.32
N ILE A 383 3.56 2.01 28.28
CA ILE A 383 3.26 3.06 29.25
C ILE A 383 1.91 3.68 28.88
N GLN A 384 1.03 3.82 29.88
CA GLN A 384 -0.24 4.55 29.77
C GLN A 384 -0.22 5.80 30.64
N ASP A 385 0.22 5.64 31.90
CA ASP A 385 0.29 6.74 32.88
C ASP A 385 1.66 7.42 32.88
N ILE A 386 1.67 8.71 32.57
CA ILE A 386 2.86 9.57 32.61
C ILE A 386 2.81 10.60 33.76
N SER A 387 1.90 10.46 34.71
CA SER A 387 1.80 11.33 35.90
C SER A 387 3.11 11.47 36.69
N PRO A 388 3.99 10.45 36.81
CA PRO A 388 5.29 10.58 37.48
C PRO A 388 6.26 11.58 36.80
N LEU A 389 6.00 11.99 35.55
CA LEU A 389 6.85 12.94 34.82
C LEU A 389 6.56 14.40 35.19
N SER A 390 5.43 14.70 35.85
CA SER A 390 4.93 16.05 36.05
C SER A 390 5.85 16.98 36.86
N SER A 391 6.70 16.43 37.73
CA SER A 391 7.67 17.18 38.54
C SER A 391 9.03 17.38 37.86
N LEU A 392 9.28 16.76 36.70
CA LEU A 392 10.60 16.70 36.06
C LEU A 392 10.88 17.93 35.18
N THR A 393 10.74 19.12 35.78
CA THR A 393 10.73 20.41 35.08
C THR A 393 12.03 20.78 34.37
N GLU A 394 13.15 20.09 34.64
CA GLU A 394 14.43 20.25 33.92
C GLU A 394 14.51 19.47 32.59
N LEU A 395 13.49 18.68 32.25
CA LEU A 395 13.45 17.93 31.00
C LEU A 395 13.54 18.87 29.78
N SER A 396 14.52 18.59 28.92
CA SER A 396 14.77 19.30 27.67
C SER A 396 14.46 18.45 26.43
N PHE A 397 14.60 17.12 26.56
CA PHE A 397 14.27 16.14 25.53
C PHE A 397 13.46 15.00 26.16
N LEU A 398 12.31 14.69 25.56
CA LEU A 398 11.44 13.60 25.99
C LEU A 398 10.95 12.82 24.78
N ASP A 399 11.18 11.51 24.77
CA ASP A 399 10.68 10.59 23.75
C ASP A 399 9.87 9.47 24.38
N LEU A 400 8.58 9.43 24.06
CA LEU A 400 7.54 8.52 24.53
C LEU A 400 6.88 7.78 23.34
N GLY A 401 7.53 7.75 22.18
CA GLY A 401 6.93 7.16 20.99
C GLY A 401 6.63 5.66 21.11
N GLY A 402 5.55 5.16 20.50
CA GLY A 402 5.20 3.74 20.50
C GLY A 402 4.71 3.23 21.87
N ASN A 403 3.93 4.02 22.60
CA ASN A 403 3.34 3.64 23.89
C ASN A 403 1.80 3.63 23.78
N GLN A 404 1.08 3.72 24.91
CA GLN A 404 -0.39 3.67 25.00
C GLN A 404 -0.91 4.91 25.74
N ILE A 405 -0.29 6.07 25.50
CA ILE A 405 -0.57 7.31 26.23
C ILE A 405 -1.74 8.03 25.57
N SER A 406 -2.69 8.52 26.36
CA SER A 406 -3.80 9.36 25.89
C SER A 406 -3.88 10.71 26.62
N ASP A 407 -3.38 10.80 27.86
CA ASP A 407 -3.42 12.02 28.68
C ASP A 407 -2.07 12.73 28.74
N LEU A 408 -2.00 13.94 28.16
CA LEU A 408 -0.81 14.79 28.14
C LEU A 408 -0.77 15.84 29.27
N ARG A 409 -1.78 15.94 30.14
CA ARG A 409 -1.81 16.93 31.24
C ARG A 409 -0.55 16.92 32.11
N PRO A 410 0.07 15.77 32.43
CA PRO A 410 1.32 15.75 33.19
C PRO A 410 2.48 16.50 32.54
N LEU A 411 2.46 16.73 31.22
CA LEU A 411 3.53 17.44 30.52
C LEU A 411 3.41 18.96 30.59
N ALA A 412 2.25 19.51 30.97
CA ALA A 412 1.97 20.94 30.86
C ALA A 412 2.94 21.85 31.66
N ALA A 413 3.53 21.32 32.73
CA ALA A 413 4.49 22.05 33.57
C ALA A 413 5.95 22.01 33.03
N LEU A 414 6.24 21.20 32.01
CA LEU A 414 7.60 20.96 31.49
C LEU A 414 8.06 22.04 30.51
N THR A 415 7.95 23.30 30.92
CA THR A 415 8.15 24.47 30.05
C THR A 415 9.57 24.64 29.47
N LEU A 416 10.56 23.89 29.98
CA LEU A 416 11.93 23.85 29.44
C LEU A 416 12.12 22.85 28.29
N LEU A 417 11.08 22.06 27.98
CA LEU A 417 11.14 21.04 26.95
C LEU A 417 11.37 21.66 25.57
N LYS A 418 12.44 21.23 24.89
CA LYS A 418 12.83 21.69 23.55
C LYS A 418 12.47 20.68 22.47
N SER A 419 12.47 19.39 22.80
CA SER A 419 12.05 18.34 21.89
C SER A 419 11.14 17.35 22.59
N LEU A 420 9.99 17.08 21.97
CA LEU A 420 9.00 16.12 22.44
C LEU A 420 8.65 15.16 21.30
N ARG A 421 8.72 13.87 21.57
CA ARG A 421 8.29 12.82 20.65
C ARG A 421 7.28 11.94 21.35
N ILE A 422 6.06 11.91 20.84
CA ILE A 422 4.90 11.20 21.39
C ILE A 422 4.15 10.44 20.28
N TRP A 423 4.87 10.09 19.20
CA TRP A 423 4.31 9.38 18.06
C TRP A 423 3.82 7.97 18.41
N ARG A 424 2.83 7.44 17.68
CA ARG A 424 2.25 6.10 17.87
C ARG A 424 1.81 5.87 19.31
N ASN A 425 0.84 6.68 19.73
CA ASN A 425 0.15 6.64 21.01
C ASN A 425 -1.37 6.74 20.75
N GLU A 426 -2.18 7.02 21.78
CA GLU A 426 -3.65 7.11 21.73
C GLU A 426 -4.12 8.54 22.09
N ILE A 427 -3.40 9.55 21.61
CA ILE A 427 -3.61 10.96 21.99
C ILE A 427 -4.67 11.60 21.08
N GLU A 428 -5.66 12.27 21.69
CA GLU A 428 -6.66 13.07 20.97
C GLU A 428 -6.55 14.56 21.30
N ASP A 429 -6.27 14.90 22.56
CA ASP A 429 -6.20 16.28 23.07
C ASP A 429 -4.75 16.72 23.31
N ILE A 430 -4.33 17.75 22.57
CA ILE A 430 -3.01 18.38 22.71
C ILE A 430 -3.06 19.76 23.37
N SER A 431 -4.20 20.18 23.92
CA SER A 431 -4.32 21.41 24.70
C SER A 431 -3.27 21.57 25.81
N PRO A 432 -2.80 20.50 26.50
CA PRO A 432 -1.74 20.63 27.49
C PRO A 432 -0.39 21.09 26.94
N LEU A 433 -0.15 20.97 25.63
CA LEU A 433 1.11 21.37 25.00
C LEU A 433 1.21 22.89 24.77
N ALA A 434 0.11 23.63 24.86
CA ALA A 434 0.08 25.07 24.61
C ALA A 434 1.01 25.88 25.54
N ALA A 435 1.30 25.35 26.74
CA ALA A 435 2.22 25.97 27.70
C ALA A 435 3.71 25.75 27.39
N LEU A 436 4.05 24.87 26.44
CA LEU A 436 5.44 24.48 26.14
C LEU A 436 6.12 25.45 25.16
N VAL A 437 6.13 26.74 25.51
CA VAL A 437 6.59 27.83 24.63
C VAL A 437 8.03 27.72 24.13
N ASN A 438 8.88 26.93 24.79
CA ASN A 438 10.27 26.67 24.38
C ASN A 438 10.44 25.45 23.45
N LEU A 439 9.34 24.78 23.10
CA LEU A 439 9.36 23.59 22.27
C LEU A 439 9.80 23.96 20.84
N LYS A 440 10.86 23.32 20.37
CA LYS A 440 11.47 23.54 19.05
C LYS A 440 11.19 22.40 18.08
N SER A 441 11.02 21.19 18.60
CA SER A 441 10.76 19.98 17.83
C SER A 441 9.62 19.18 18.46
N LEU A 442 8.61 18.83 17.68
CA LEU A 442 7.48 18.01 18.11
C LEU A 442 7.22 16.89 17.09
N MET A 443 7.25 15.64 17.53
CA MET A 443 6.84 14.45 16.76
C MET A 443 5.60 13.85 17.41
N ILE A 444 4.46 13.92 16.74
CA ILE A 444 3.12 13.57 17.29
C ILE A 444 2.37 12.59 16.41
N GLU A 445 3.04 12.02 15.43
CA GLU A 445 2.42 11.24 14.37
C GLU A 445 1.84 9.89 14.84
N ASN A 446 0.85 9.31 14.14
CA ASN A 446 0.10 8.12 14.60
C ASN A 446 -0.57 8.33 15.96
N ASN A 447 -1.41 9.36 16.05
CA ASN A 447 -2.32 9.64 17.15
C ASN A 447 -3.65 10.11 16.53
N ASP A 448 -4.73 10.16 17.30
CA ASP A 448 -6.08 10.51 16.84
C ASP A 448 -6.41 12.01 17.06
N ILE A 449 -5.43 12.89 16.83
CA ILE A 449 -5.52 14.34 17.06
C ILE A 449 -6.29 15.02 15.92
N LYS A 450 -7.34 15.77 16.28
CA LYS A 450 -8.20 16.51 15.31
C LYS A 450 -8.01 18.03 15.36
N ASP A 451 -7.67 18.58 16.53
CA ASP A 451 -7.48 20.01 16.73
C ASP A 451 -6.00 20.34 17.00
N PHE A 452 -5.42 21.18 16.14
CA PHE A 452 -4.04 21.64 16.26
C PHE A 452 -3.91 23.10 16.71
N SER A 453 -5.01 23.81 16.93
CA SER A 453 -5.00 25.20 17.40
C SER A 453 -4.22 25.43 18.71
N PRO A 454 -4.09 24.46 19.64
CA PRO A 454 -3.24 24.65 20.82
C PRO A 454 -1.76 24.91 20.53
N LEU A 455 -1.28 24.61 19.30
CA LEU A 455 0.11 24.81 18.90
C LEU A 455 0.37 26.19 18.32
N ASP A 456 -0.66 26.99 18.02
CA ASP A 456 -0.54 28.29 17.35
C ASP A 456 0.30 29.30 18.13
N GLY A 457 0.34 29.17 19.46
CA GLY A 457 1.14 30.01 20.37
C GLY A 457 2.63 29.63 20.46
N LEU A 458 3.05 28.49 19.89
CA LEU A 458 4.41 27.95 20.02
C LEU A 458 5.37 28.53 18.96
N THR A 459 5.66 29.83 19.09
CA THR A 459 6.47 30.59 18.10
C THR A 459 7.90 30.08 17.87
N HIS A 460 8.43 29.21 18.73
CA HIS A 460 9.76 28.61 18.59
C HIS A 460 9.75 27.21 17.96
N LEU A 461 8.58 26.67 17.63
CA LEU A 461 8.43 25.34 17.04
C LEU A 461 8.91 25.38 15.58
N ALA A 462 10.15 24.94 15.36
CA ALA A 462 10.80 24.94 14.04
C ALA A 462 10.54 23.65 13.25
N VAL A 463 10.27 22.54 13.96
CA VAL A 463 10.13 21.22 13.36
C VAL A 463 8.92 20.51 13.96
N LEU A 464 7.94 20.22 13.13
CA LEU A 464 6.70 19.56 13.52
C LEU A 464 6.44 18.38 12.58
N HIS A 465 6.71 17.17 13.07
CA HIS A 465 6.47 15.95 12.32
C HIS A 465 5.07 15.43 12.64
N ARG A 466 4.17 15.52 11.64
CA ARG A 466 2.80 14.98 11.63
C ARG A 466 2.73 14.02 10.43
N HIS A 467 3.28 12.83 10.63
CA HIS A 467 3.58 11.75 9.66
C HIS A 467 3.98 12.12 8.22
N GLY A 468 5.27 11.92 7.95
CA GLY A 468 5.79 11.18 6.79
C GLY A 468 5.51 11.73 5.39
N ASN A 469 6.45 12.53 4.86
CA ASN A 469 6.74 12.81 3.44
C ASN A 469 6.01 13.92 2.64
N GLY A 470 5.27 14.84 3.25
CA GLY A 470 4.83 16.05 2.53
C GLY A 470 4.77 17.24 3.45
N ASN A 471 5.47 18.33 3.11
CA ASN A 471 5.18 19.61 3.75
C ASN A 471 3.74 19.97 3.36
N PHE A 472 2.81 19.89 4.31
CA PHE A 472 1.46 20.38 4.08
C PHE A 472 1.56 21.86 3.72
N ARG A 473 1.13 22.20 2.51
CA ARG A 473 1.21 23.54 1.98
C ARG A 473 -0.05 23.86 1.21
N VAL A 474 -0.28 25.16 1.07
CA VAL A 474 -1.26 25.67 0.13
C VAL A 474 -0.78 25.34 -1.27
N CYS A 475 -1.71 24.91 -2.13
CA CYS A 475 -1.46 24.66 -3.53
C CYS A 475 -1.17 26.01 -4.22
N ASP A 476 0.11 26.28 -4.45
CA ASP A 476 0.58 27.44 -5.20
C ASP A 476 0.69 27.04 -6.67
N ASP A 477 -0.32 27.43 -7.47
CA ASP A 477 -0.44 27.31 -8.93
C ASP A 477 0.53 26.31 -9.58
N THR A 478 0.14 25.03 -9.61
CA THR A 478 0.98 23.98 -10.22
C THR A 478 0.77 23.94 -11.73
N SER A 479 1.82 23.62 -12.48
CA SER A 479 1.73 23.56 -13.94
C SER A 479 0.72 22.49 -14.39
N ARG A 480 -0.42 22.96 -14.90
CA ARG A 480 -1.44 22.07 -15.44
C ARG A 480 -1.00 21.48 -16.78
N VAL A 481 -1.12 20.17 -16.91
CA VAL A 481 -0.84 19.47 -18.18
C VAL A 481 -2.08 19.56 -19.07
N ALA A 482 -1.90 19.95 -20.34
CA ALA A 482 -2.99 20.08 -21.30
C ALA A 482 -3.85 18.81 -21.36
N VAL A 483 -5.18 18.97 -21.31
CA VAL A 483 -6.13 17.85 -21.28
C VAL A 483 -6.63 17.46 -22.66
N ALA A 484 -6.74 18.43 -23.59
CA ALA A 484 -7.28 18.18 -24.92
C ALA A 484 -6.53 17.08 -25.72
N PRO A 485 -5.17 17.01 -25.73
CA PRO A 485 -4.48 15.91 -26.40
C PRO A 485 -4.74 14.56 -25.74
N ARG A 486 -4.80 14.51 -24.40
CA ARG A 486 -5.05 13.26 -23.64
C ARG A 486 -6.42 12.68 -23.94
N VAL A 487 -7.43 13.54 -24.06
CA VAL A 487 -8.77 13.13 -24.51
C VAL A 487 -8.72 12.69 -25.98
N LYS A 488 -8.08 13.44 -26.86
CA LYS A 488 -8.13 13.18 -28.30
C LYS A 488 -7.29 11.99 -28.78
N ASP A 489 -6.14 11.74 -28.17
CA ASP A 489 -5.11 10.84 -28.69
C ASP A 489 -5.17 9.41 -28.10
N ARG A 490 -6.19 9.12 -27.30
CA ARG A 490 -6.38 7.82 -26.64
C ARG A 490 -6.83 6.68 -27.55
N ASP A 491 -6.71 5.47 -27.03
CA ASP A 491 -7.17 4.24 -27.65
C ASP A 491 -8.61 3.92 -27.22
N TYR A 492 -9.27 3.03 -27.96
CA TYR A 492 -10.66 2.62 -27.70
C TYR A 492 -10.77 1.10 -27.59
N PRO A 493 -11.62 0.55 -26.69
CA PRO A 493 -12.51 1.25 -25.77
C PRO A 493 -11.80 2.06 -24.69
N SER A 494 -12.31 3.26 -24.41
CA SER A 494 -11.78 4.12 -23.36
C SER A 494 -12.65 4.00 -22.12
N ILE A 495 -12.04 3.56 -21.02
CA ILE A 495 -12.77 3.08 -19.85
C ILE A 495 -12.63 4.08 -18.70
N PHE A 496 -13.69 4.29 -17.92
CA PHE A 496 -13.64 5.11 -16.71
C PHE A 496 -14.03 4.31 -15.47
N ALA A 497 -13.63 4.80 -14.29
CA ALA A 497 -14.12 4.29 -13.00
C ALA A 497 -14.86 5.39 -12.23
N ALA A 498 -15.99 5.01 -11.61
CA ALA A 498 -16.80 5.88 -10.77
C ALA A 498 -16.49 5.67 -9.28
N GLY A 499 -15.93 6.68 -8.62
CA GLY A 499 -15.84 6.76 -7.16
C GLY A 499 -14.86 5.77 -6.50
N SER A 500 -15.19 5.33 -5.27
CA SER A 500 -14.38 4.45 -4.42
C SER A 500 -14.17 3.01 -4.96
N GLY A 501 -14.70 2.70 -6.15
CA GLY A 501 -14.61 1.40 -6.81
C GLY A 501 -13.31 1.20 -7.59
N ASN A 502 -12.15 1.41 -6.96
CA ASN A 502 -10.85 1.14 -7.62
C ASN A 502 -10.61 -0.36 -7.82
N ALA A 503 -11.40 -1.23 -7.18
CA ALA A 503 -11.21 -2.66 -7.25
C ALA A 503 -11.77 -3.24 -8.56
N ILE A 504 -10.88 -3.73 -9.40
CA ILE A 504 -11.22 -4.63 -10.49
C ILE A 504 -11.39 -6.04 -9.92
N LEU A 505 -12.61 -6.56 -9.94
CA LEU A 505 -12.99 -7.75 -9.17
C LEU A 505 -12.27 -9.04 -9.59
N ASN A 506 -12.04 -9.22 -10.87
CA ASN A 506 -11.51 -10.45 -11.45
C ASN A 506 -10.02 -10.36 -11.82
N LEU A 507 -9.35 -9.25 -11.48
CA LEU A 507 -7.90 -9.10 -11.59
C LEU A 507 -7.27 -9.12 -10.18
N PRO A 508 -6.80 -10.28 -9.69
CA PRO A 508 -6.29 -10.39 -8.33
C PRO A 508 -4.95 -9.65 -8.18
N ASN A 509 -4.71 -9.12 -6.97
CA ASN A 509 -3.43 -8.53 -6.53
C ASN A 509 -3.03 -7.18 -7.15
N LEU A 510 -3.97 -6.42 -7.75
CA LEU A 510 -3.70 -5.03 -8.11
C LEU A 510 -3.71 -4.14 -6.87
N SER A 511 -2.73 -3.25 -6.76
CA SER A 511 -2.84 -2.09 -5.86
C SER A 511 -3.83 -1.06 -6.42
N ASP A 512 -4.36 -0.18 -5.57
CA ASP A 512 -5.30 0.88 -5.99
C ASP A 512 -4.74 1.72 -7.15
N ASP A 513 -3.44 2.07 -7.08
CA ASP A 513 -2.79 2.85 -8.13
C ASP A 513 -2.65 2.07 -9.45
N GLU A 514 -2.44 0.74 -9.39
CA GLU A 514 -2.39 -0.10 -10.58
C GLU A 514 -3.77 -0.24 -11.21
N ALA A 515 -4.82 -0.42 -10.40
CA ALA A 515 -6.18 -0.56 -10.91
C ALA A 515 -6.69 0.76 -11.55
N VAL A 516 -6.30 1.91 -11.01
CA VAL A 516 -6.61 3.22 -11.61
C VAL A 516 -5.97 3.39 -12.98
N VAL A 517 -4.76 2.86 -13.21
CA VAL A 517 -4.06 2.98 -14.50
C VAL A 517 -4.81 2.30 -15.65
N TYR A 518 -5.67 1.32 -15.37
CA TYR A 518 -6.54 0.68 -16.38
C TYR A 518 -7.65 1.60 -16.90
N HIS A 519 -7.86 2.76 -16.30
CA HIS A 519 -8.92 3.69 -16.66
C HIS A 519 -8.32 4.97 -17.26
N ASP A 520 -8.91 5.48 -18.33
CA ASP A 520 -8.53 6.75 -18.96
C ASP A 520 -9.20 7.95 -18.29
N LEU A 521 -10.34 7.75 -17.64
CA LEU A 521 -11.04 8.78 -16.88
C LEU A 521 -11.34 8.28 -15.48
N PHE A 522 -11.13 9.16 -14.50
CA PHE A 522 -11.26 8.79 -13.10
C PHE A 522 -11.69 9.98 -12.24
N TRP A 523 -12.57 9.74 -11.28
CA TRP A 523 -12.95 10.72 -10.26
C TRP A 523 -13.11 10.07 -8.89
N ASP A 524 -12.68 10.81 -7.86
CA ASP A 524 -12.65 10.45 -6.43
C ASP A 524 -11.88 9.18 -6.07
N GLY A 525 -11.39 9.04 -4.83
CA GLY A 525 -10.78 7.76 -4.37
C GLY A 525 -9.27 7.59 -4.55
N LEU A 526 -8.51 8.65 -4.90
CA LEU A 526 -7.05 8.58 -5.04
C LEU A 526 -6.23 9.15 -3.87
N GLY A 527 -6.87 9.55 -2.76
CA GLY A 527 -6.18 9.91 -1.52
C GLY A 527 -5.05 10.93 -1.74
N PHE A 528 -5.37 12.10 -2.31
CA PHE A 528 -4.43 13.23 -2.29
C PHE A 528 -4.44 13.95 -0.93
N ASP A 529 -5.36 13.57 -0.03
CA ASP A 529 -5.58 14.17 1.29
C ASP A 529 -5.65 15.70 1.23
N LEU A 530 -6.26 16.22 0.16
CA LEU A 530 -6.43 17.64 -0.07
C LEU A 530 -7.68 18.13 0.64
N GLN A 531 -7.51 19.26 1.30
CA GLN A 531 -8.53 19.95 2.07
C GLN A 531 -8.68 21.37 1.56
N TRP A 532 -9.70 22.06 2.07
CA TRP A 532 -9.99 23.44 1.72
C TRP A 532 -9.57 24.37 2.85
N GLN A 533 -8.83 25.42 2.52
CA GLN A 533 -8.37 26.42 3.47
C GLN A 533 -8.92 27.81 3.09
N PRO A 534 -9.73 28.45 3.94
CA PRO A 534 -10.11 29.85 3.78
C PRO A 534 -8.89 30.77 3.92
N THR A 535 -8.82 31.79 3.06
CA THR A 535 -7.76 32.81 3.04
C THR A 535 -8.37 34.19 2.79
N THR A 536 -7.60 35.26 3.00
CA THR A 536 -8.09 36.64 2.83
C THR A 536 -8.51 36.97 1.39
N ASP A 537 -7.98 36.24 0.41
CA ASP A 537 -8.24 36.38 -1.02
C ASP A 537 -9.16 35.28 -1.59
N GLY A 538 -9.70 34.39 -0.75
CA GLY A 538 -10.67 33.35 -1.15
C GLY A 538 -10.38 31.98 -0.55
N LEU A 539 -10.86 30.92 -1.20
CA LEU A 539 -10.60 29.53 -0.81
C LEU A 539 -9.36 29.00 -1.55
N ARG A 540 -8.54 28.20 -0.88
CA ARG A 540 -7.40 27.51 -1.50
C ARG A 540 -7.40 26.02 -1.17
N VAL A 541 -6.73 25.23 -2.00
CA VAL A 541 -6.49 23.81 -1.74
C VAL A 541 -5.25 23.69 -0.85
N PHE A 542 -5.33 22.90 0.20
CA PHE A 542 -4.26 22.68 1.17
C PHE A 542 -4.07 21.19 1.39
N GLY A 543 -2.82 20.73 1.49
CA GLY A 543 -2.56 19.31 1.68
C GLY A 543 -1.12 18.96 1.39
N ARG A 544 -0.85 17.68 1.18
CA ARG A 544 0.47 17.17 0.79
C ARG A 544 0.69 17.35 -0.71
N ILE A 545 0.83 18.60 -1.12
CA ILE A 545 0.84 18.99 -2.54
C ILE A 545 1.94 18.27 -3.33
N ASP A 546 3.12 18.08 -2.74
CA ASP A 546 4.23 17.39 -3.41
C ASP A 546 3.93 15.90 -3.67
N ASP A 547 3.27 15.21 -2.73
CA ASP A 547 2.87 13.81 -2.92
C ASP A 547 1.74 13.68 -3.93
N ALA A 548 0.78 14.62 -3.88
CA ALA A 548 -0.31 14.67 -4.83
C ALA A 548 0.19 14.93 -6.27
N ASP A 549 1.14 15.86 -6.44
CA ASP A 549 1.79 16.10 -7.73
C ASP A 549 2.60 14.87 -8.17
N TRP A 550 3.47 14.33 -7.30
CA TRP A 550 4.22 13.12 -7.62
C TRP A 550 3.31 11.97 -8.07
N LYS A 551 2.20 11.75 -7.35
CA LYS A 551 1.23 10.70 -7.67
C LYS A 551 0.54 10.96 -9.00
N ARG A 552 0.19 12.22 -9.29
CA ARG A 552 -0.33 12.62 -10.61
C ARG A 552 0.67 12.32 -11.73
N GLN A 553 1.94 12.71 -11.57
CA GLN A 553 2.98 12.43 -12.56
C GLN A 553 3.23 10.93 -12.72
N TYR A 554 3.19 10.16 -11.63
CA TYR A 554 3.29 8.70 -11.67
C TYR A 554 2.17 8.09 -12.51
N LEU A 555 0.90 8.45 -12.25
CA LEU A 555 -0.24 7.94 -13.01
C LEU A 555 -0.15 8.32 -14.50
N LEU A 556 0.19 9.58 -14.81
CA LEU A 556 0.41 10.04 -16.19
C LEU A 556 1.58 9.32 -16.89
N SER A 557 2.60 8.89 -16.15
CA SER A 557 3.71 8.11 -16.72
C SER A 557 3.30 6.68 -17.09
N LYS A 558 2.21 6.17 -16.51
CA LYS A 558 1.68 4.82 -16.74
C LYS A 558 0.56 4.83 -17.78
N ASN A 559 -0.38 5.77 -17.64
CA ASN A 559 -1.40 6.07 -18.64
C ASN A 559 -1.28 7.55 -19.05
N PRO A 560 -0.67 7.87 -20.20
CA PRO A 560 -0.50 9.25 -20.65
C PRO A 560 -1.83 9.94 -21.01
N ASN A 561 -2.90 9.18 -21.23
CA ASN A 561 -4.24 9.70 -21.55
C ASN A 561 -5.11 9.91 -20.31
N PHE A 562 -4.62 9.56 -19.13
CA PHE A 562 -5.36 9.64 -17.88
C PHE A 562 -5.91 11.06 -17.63
N VAL A 563 -7.21 11.15 -17.37
CA VAL A 563 -7.96 12.36 -17.01
C VAL A 563 -8.51 12.20 -15.61
N ARG A 564 -8.30 13.22 -14.77
CA ARG A 564 -8.75 13.21 -13.38
C ARG A 564 -9.70 14.34 -13.06
N LEU A 565 -10.84 14.01 -12.46
CA LEU A 565 -11.79 14.97 -11.92
C LEU A 565 -11.86 14.87 -10.39
N VAL A 566 -12.43 15.90 -9.76
CA VAL A 566 -12.88 15.87 -8.36
C VAL A 566 -14.39 16.05 -8.33
N SER A 567 -15.09 15.20 -7.59
CA SER A 567 -16.54 15.35 -7.42
C SER A 567 -16.89 16.37 -6.36
N PHE A 568 -17.94 17.16 -6.62
CA PHE A 568 -18.59 17.99 -5.63
C PHE A 568 -20.07 17.64 -5.52
N GLY A 569 -20.50 17.27 -4.32
CA GLY A 569 -21.90 17.39 -3.92
C GLY A 569 -22.26 18.88 -3.81
N TYR A 570 -23.39 19.27 -4.41
CA TYR A 570 -23.92 20.63 -4.32
C TYR A 570 -25.35 20.68 -3.83
N THR A 571 -26.09 19.58 -3.92
CA THR A 571 -27.46 19.48 -3.42
C THR A 571 -27.55 19.04 -1.96
N ALA A 572 -26.50 18.39 -1.46
CA ALA A 572 -26.42 17.84 -0.12
C ALA A 572 -24.99 17.85 0.43
N ALA A 573 -24.83 17.71 1.74
CA ALA A 573 -23.54 17.51 2.40
C ALA A 573 -23.67 16.62 3.64
N ASP A 574 -22.56 16.02 4.06
CA ASP A 574 -22.53 15.12 5.20
C ASP A 574 -22.50 15.86 6.54
N HIS A 575 -22.92 15.15 7.58
CA HIS A 575 -22.87 15.64 8.95
C HIS A 575 -21.42 15.94 9.37
N GLY A 576 -21.09 17.22 9.51
CA GLY A 576 -19.76 17.70 9.89
C GLY A 576 -19.09 18.58 8.82
N ASP A 577 -19.59 18.56 7.58
CA ASP A 577 -19.08 19.45 6.51
C ASP A 577 -19.39 20.92 6.80
N TYR A 578 -20.54 21.18 7.42
CA TYR A 578 -20.95 22.49 7.90
C TYR A 578 -21.58 22.39 9.30
N PRO A 579 -21.51 23.46 10.11
CA PRO A 579 -22.15 23.50 11.43
C PRO A 579 -23.66 23.29 11.35
N GLU A 580 -24.27 22.78 12.43
CA GLU A 580 -25.71 22.53 12.48
C GLU A 580 -26.55 23.81 12.33
N GLU A 581 -26.04 24.92 12.84
CA GLU A 581 -26.61 26.25 12.76
C GLU A 581 -26.41 26.94 11.40
N TRP A 582 -25.73 26.29 10.45
CA TRP A 582 -25.48 26.88 9.14
C TRP A 582 -26.81 27.22 8.44
N PRO A 583 -27.02 28.49 8.03
CA PRO A 583 -28.34 28.98 7.62
C PRO A 583 -28.82 28.42 6.27
N TYR A 584 -27.96 27.71 5.54
CA TYR A 584 -28.24 27.23 4.19
C TYR A 584 -28.59 25.74 4.13
N TRP A 585 -28.77 25.09 5.28
CA TRP A 585 -29.47 23.80 5.31
C TRP A 585 -30.92 23.99 4.88
N LEU A 586 -31.42 23.10 4.01
CA LEU A 586 -32.87 23.01 3.79
C LEU A 586 -33.52 22.47 5.05
N ARG A 587 -34.59 23.14 5.48
CA ARG A 587 -35.34 22.79 6.69
C ARG A 587 -36.81 22.51 6.36
N ASP A 588 -37.39 21.57 7.09
CA ASP A 588 -38.80 21.21 6.96
C ASP A 588 -39.72 22.21 7.69
N GLU A 589 -41.02 21.91 7.70
CA GLU A 589 -42.04 22.72 8.38
C GLU A 589 -41.83 22.86 9.90
N ASN A 590 -41.05 21.98 10.51
CA ASN A 590 -40.71 21.99 11.94
C ASN A 590 -39.38 22.69 12.22
N GLY A 591 -38.67 23.15 11.18
CA GLY A 591 -37.34 23.75 11.30
C GLY A 591 -36.21 22.72 11.39
N GLU A 592 -36.49 21.44 11.19
CA GLU A 592 -35.49 20.37 11.21
C GLU A 592 -34.82 20.23 9.85
N ARG A 593 -33.54 19.84 9.80
CA ARG A 593 -32.81 19.67 8.55
C ARG A 593 -33.42 18.54 7.72
N VAL A 594 -33.57 18.75 6.42
CA VAL A 594 -34.11 17.73 5.50
C VAL A 594 -33.00 16.74 5.12
N GLN A 595 -33.22 15.46 5.40
CA GLN A 595 -32.28 14.39 5.05
C GLN A 595 -32.29 14.14 3.53
N ALA A 596 -31.12 14.01 2.92
CA ALA A 596 -30.99 13.77 1.48
C ALA A 596 -31.36 12.33 1.10
N TYR A 597 -30.95 11.37 1.93
CA TYR A 597 -31.25 9.95 1.77
C TYR A 597 -31.64 9.36 3.12
N VAL A 598 -32.79 8.68 3.19
CA VAL A 598 -33.33 8.11 4.42
C VAL A 598 -32.31 7.19 5.08
N GLY A 599 -31.98 7.46 6.34
CA GLY A 599 -31.04 6.65 7.14
C GLY A 599 -29.55 6.98 6.95
N THR A 600 -29.20 8.04 6.20
CA THR A 600 -27.80 8.51 6.03
C THR A 600 -27.48 9.72 6.90
N SER A 601 -26.21 10.06 7.06
CA SER A 601 -25.79 11.30 7.73
C SER A 601 -25.82 12.53 6.80
N THR A 602 -26.41 12.43 5.62
CA THR A 602 -26.36 13.45 4.56
C THR A 602 -27.63 14.30 4.56
N PHE A 603 -27.49 15.63 4.54
CA PHE A 603 -28.59 16.59 4.59
C PHE A 603 -28.61 17.51 3.36
N LEU A 604 -29.80 17.92 2.94
CA LEU A 604 -29.98 18.79 1.78
C LEU A 604 -29.54 20.23 2.08
N ILE A 605 -28.89 20.85 1.10
CA ILE A 605 -28.42 22.24 1.13
C ILE A 605 -29.26 23.06 0.16
N ASP A 606 -29.58 24.30 0.50
CA ASP A 606 -30.18 25.27 -0.41
C ASP A 606 -29.14 25.88 -1.36
N PHE A 607 -28.78 25.16 -2.42
CA PHE A 607 -27.87 25.67 -3.47
C PHE A 607 -28.45 26.83 -4.31
N THR A 608 -29.74 27.14 -4.17
CA THR A 608 -30.31 28.30 -4.86
C THR A 608 -29.92 29.61 -4.20
N HIS A 609 -29.47 29.57 -2.94
CA HIS A 609 -28.98 30.73 -2.23
C HIS A 609 -27.61 31.19 -2.80
N PRO A 610 -27.45 32.48 -3.14
CA PRO A 610 -26.21 33.00 -3.75
C PRO A 610 -24.93 32.69 -2.95
N ALA A 611 -24.98 32.77 -1.63
CA ALA A 611 -23.83 32.46 -0.77
C ALA A 611 -23.35 31.01 -0.90
N VAL A 612 -24.26 30.04 -1.09
CA VAL A 612 -23.87 28.64 -1.32
C VAL A 612 -23.24 28.49 -2.70
N GLN A 613 -23.81 29.14 -3.72
CA GLN A 613 -23.21 29.18 -5.06
C GLN A 613 -21.79 29.74 -5.01
N ASP A 614 -21.57 30.82 -4.25
CA ASP A 614 -20.25 31.44 -4.10
C ASP A 614 -19.23 30.48 -3.48
N ILE A 615 -19.62 29.71 -2.46
CA ILE A 615 -18.76 28.67 -1.85
C ILE A 615 -18.39 27.61 -2.90
N LEU A 616 -19.35 27.11 -3.68
CA LEU A 616 -19.13 26.08 -4.70
C LEU A 616 -18.25 26.60 -5.84
N ILE A 617 -18.45 27.85 -6.28
CA ILE A 617 -17.61 28.50 -7.28
C ILE A 617 -16.18 28.67 -6.74
N GLN A 618 -16.01 29.09 -5.48
CA GLN A 618 -14.68 29.20 -4.87
C GLN A 618 -13.97 27.85 -4.78
N LYS A 619 -14.68 26.76 -4.47
CA LYS A 619 -14.13 25.39 -4.52
C LYS A 619 -13.66 25.02 -5.93
N ALA A 620 -14.50 25.23 -6.93
CA ALA A 620 -14.14 24.97 -8.33
C ALA A 620 -12.91 25.76 -8.80
N LEU A 621 -12.85 27.06 -8.47
CA LEU A 621 -11.73 27.92 -8.83
C LEU A 621 -10.44 27.58 -8.08
N ALA A 622 -10.54 27.16 -6.82
CA ALA A 622 -9.40 26.67 -6.06
C ALA A 622 -8.83 25.38 -6.68
N VAL A 623 -9.66 24.49 -7.20
CA VAL A 623 -9.22 23.29 -7.94
C VAL A 623 -8.59 23.65 -9.28
N ALA A 624 -9.21 24.56 -10.04
CA ALA A 624 -8.66 25.04 -11.30
C ALA A 624 -7.25 25.62 -11.12
N LYS A 625 -7.07 26.49 -10.11
CA LYS A 625 -5.78 27.06 -9.74
C LYS A 625 -4.79 26.03 -9.20
N CYS A 626 -5.26 24.95 -8.57
CA CYS A 626 -4.34 23.99 -7.98
C CYS A 626 -3.61 23.15 -9.05
N GLY A 627 -4.18 22.93 -10.23
CA GLY A 627 -3.52 22.25 -11.35
C GLY A 627 -3.36 20.72 -11.21
N LEU A 628 -3.66 20.17 -10.02
CA LEU A 628 -3.61 18.73 -9.73
C LEU A 628 -4.78 17.93 -10.33
N TYR A 629 -5.89 18.59 -10.66
CA TYR A 629 -7.06 18.00 -11.29
C TYR A 629 -7.29 18.63 -12.66
N ASP A 630 -7.88 17.86 -13.55
CA ASP A 630 -8.22 18.32 -14.90
C ASP A 630 -9.60 18.98 -14.97
N GLY A 631 -10.40 18.85 -13.91
CA GLY A 631 -11.69 19.49 -13.82
C GLY A 631 -12.51 19.03 -12.63
N ILE A 632 -13.79 19.35 -12.67
CA ILE A 632 -14.78 19.02 -11.64
C ILE A 632 -15.89 18.17 -12.22
N PHE A 633 -16.46 17.35 -11.35
CA PHE A 633 -17.66 16.56 -11.61
C PHE A 633 -18.74 16.96 -10.62
N LEU A 634 -19.93 17.29 -11.12
CA LEU A 634 -21.10 17.62 -10.30
C LEU A 634 -22.02 16.40 -10.31
N ASP A 635 -21.82 15.51 -9.32
CA ASP A 635 -22.36 14.15 -9.28
C ASP A 635 -23.82 14.04 -8.81
N ASP A 636 -24.42 15.15 -8.34
CA ASP A 636 -25.86 15.14 -8.07
C ASP A 636 -26.67 15.34 -9.36
N ARG A 637 -27.85 14.70 -9.44
CA ARG A 637 -28.80 14.76 -10.56
C ARG A 637 -28.90 16.17 -11.19
N TRP A 638 -28.39 16.30 -12.41
CA TRP A 638 -28.37 17.53 -13.21
C TRP A 638 -29.53 17.60 -14.19
N GLU A 639 -30.74 17.65 -13.64
CA GLU A 639 -31.97 17.71 -14.42
C GLU A 639 -32.38 19.17 -14.65
N GLU A 640 -32.50 19.58 -15.92
CA GLU A 640 -32.95 20.94 -16.26
C GLU A 640 -34.47 21.00 -16.51
N ASP A 641 -35.09 19.89 -16.88
CA ASP A 641 -36.50 19.79 -17.30
C ASP A 641 -37.45 19.39 -16.16
N GLN A 642 -36.96 18.66 -15.14
CA GLN A 642 -37.69 18.31 -13.93
C GLN A 642 -36.77 18.47 -12.73
N ALA A 643 -36.96 19.50 -11.92
CA ALA A 643 -36.07 19.78 -10.79
C ALA A 643 -36.87 20.17 -9.57
N THR A 644 -37.32 19.18 -8.81
CA THR A 644 -37.77 19.40 -7.45
C THR A 644 -37.56 18.14 -6.60
N LEU A 645 -36.83 18.30 -5.50
CA LEU A 645 -36.89 17.36 -4.39
C LEU A 645 -38.26 17.48 -3.73
N GLU A 646 -39.08 16.45 -3.93
CA GLU A 646 -40.39 16.25 -3.30
C GLU A 646 -40.19 15.49 -1.99
N ASN A 647 -40.82 15.91 -0.90
CA ASN A 647 -40.96 15.02 0.26
C ASN A 647 -42.06 13.98 0.05
N ASP A 648 -42.16 13.01 0.95
CA ASP A 648 -43.19 11.96 0.95
C ASP A 648 -44.64 12.48 0.97
N LYS A 649 -44.86 13.79 1.18
CA LYS A 649 -46.16 14.46 1.20
C LYS A 649 -46.45 15.28 -0.07
N GLY A 650 -45.56 15.27 -1.04
CA GLY A 650 -45.74 16.02 -2.29
C GLY A 650 -45.32 17.49 -2.24
N VAL A 651 -44.57 17.90 -1.20
CA VAL A 651 -44.12 19.29 -1.04
C VAL A 651 -42.72 19.43 -1.61
N TYR A 652 -42.57 20.39 -2.51
CA TYR A 652 -41.29 20.75 -3.10
C TYR A 652 -40.57 21.78 -2.24
N TYR A 653 -39.34 21.47 -1.83
CA TYR A 653 -38.53 22.39 -1.01
C TYR A 653 -37.95 23.57 -1.81
N ARG A 654 -37.93 23.47 -3.15
CA ARG A 654 -37.44 24.48 -4.07
C ARG A 654 -38.30 24.52 -5.33
N GLY A 655 -38.31 25.67 -6.02
CA GLY A 655 -39.00 25.80 -7.31
C GLY A 655 -38.10 25.41 -8.48
N VAL A 656 -38.67 24.75 -9.49
CA VAL A 656 -37.98 24.30 -10.72
C VAL A 656 -37.18 25.44 -11.38
N GLU A 657 -37.77 26.63 -11.50
CA GLU A 657 -37.12 27.77 -12.13
C GLU A 657 -35.90 28.27 -11.34
N ALA A 658 -36.00 28.29 -10.00
CA ALA A 658 -34.90 28.70 -9.14
C ALA A 658 -33.75 27.71 -9.16
N GLU A 659 -34.04 26.40 -9.11
CA GLU A 659 -33.02 25.35 -9.25
C GLU A 659 -32.33 25.41 -10.62
N ARG A 660 -33.11 25.48 -11.70
CA ARG A 660 -32.60 25.59 -13.08
C ARG A 660 -31.72 26.83 -13.23
N ALA A 661 -32.18 27.99 -12.75
CA ALA A 661 -31.41 29.23 -12.81
C ALA A 661 -30.10 29.13 -12.00
N ALA A 662 -30.14 28.51 -10.82
CA ALA A 662 -28.95 28.31 -9.99
C ALA A 662 -27.92 27.37 -10.65
N ARG A 663 -28.36 26.26 -11.24
CA ARG A 663 -27.50 25.32 -11.99
C ARG A 663 -26.76 26.01 -13.13
N VAL A 664 -27.51 26.70 -13.99
CA VAL A 664 -26.95 27.45 -15.12
C VAL A 664 -26.03 28.58 -14.63
N SER A 665 -26.43 29.30 -13.58
CA SER A 665 -25.62 30.34 -12.94
C SER A 665 -24.28 29.78 -12.47
N MET A 666 -24.27 28.63 -11.78
CA MET A 666 -23.06 28.01 -11.26
C MET A 666 -22.09 27.65 -12.37
N VAL A 667 -22.49 26.84 -13.35
CA VAL A 667 -21.57 26.40 -14.43
C VAL A 667 -21.10 27.56 -15.30
N ARG A 668 -21.97 28.55 -15.55
CA ARG A 668 -21.59 29.77 -16.27
C ARG A 668 -20.53 30.55 -15.50
N ARG A 669 -20.75 30.82 -14.20
CA ARG A 669 -19.81 31.58 -13.36
C ARG A 669 -18.48 30.86 -13.18
N ILE A 670 -18.49 29.53 -13.06
CA ILE A 670 -17.25 28.73 -13.05
C ILE A 670 -16.53 28.88 -14.40
N ARG A 671 -17.24 28.71 -15.52
CA ARG A 671 -16.65 28.82 -16.87
C ARG A 671 -16.11 30.23 -17.17
N GLU A 672 -16.79 31.28 -16.73
CA GLU A 672 -16.34 32.67 -16.92
C GLU A 672 -15.06 33.00 -16.13
N ALA A 673 -14.80 32.27 -15.05
CA ALA A 673 -13.69 32.54 -14.14
C ALA A 673 -12.53 31.52 -14.20
N ALA A 674 -12.76 30.32 -14.73
CA ALA A 674 -11.75 29.30 -14.95
C ALA A 674 -11.21 29.34 -16.38
N ASP A 675 -9.99 28.82 -16.58
CA ASP A 675 -9.40 28.71 -17.92
C ASP A 675 -10.21 27.77 -18.83
N ASP A 676 -10.15 27.98 -20.15
CA ASP A 676 -10.90 27.21 -21.14
C ASP A 676 -10.59 25.70 -21.07
N ASP A 677 -9.36 25.34 -20.70
CA ASP A 677 -8.96 23.94 -20.56
C ASP A 677 -9.62 23.23 -19.36
N PHE A 678 -10.21 23.96 -18.39
CA PHE A 678 -10.83 23.36 -17.19
C PHE A 678 -12.11 22.59 -17.54
N LEU A 679 -12.14 21.30 -17.17
CA LEU A 679 -13.29 20.45 -17.47
C LEU A 679 -14.41 20.67 -16.46
N ILE A 680 -15.64 20.77 -16.95
CA ILE A 680 -16.85 20.78 -16.13
C ILE A 680 -17.77 19.68 -16.63
N ILE A 681 -17.95 18.63 -15.81
CA ILE A 681 -18.81 17.48 -16.11
C ILE A 681 -19.98 17.47 -15.12
N VAL A 682 -21.17 17.11 -15.61
CA VAL A 682 -22.41 17.06 -14.82
C VAL A 682 -23.07 15.69 -14.97
N ASN A 683 -23.74 15.20 -13.92
CA ASN A 683 -24.50 13.94 -14.01
C ASN A 683 -25.89 14.19 -14.60
N THR A 684 -26.09 13.97 -15.91
CA THR A 684 -27.41 14.16 -16.55
C THR A 684 -28.23 12.87 -16.63
N GLY A 685 -27.70 11.73 -16.20
CA GLY A 685 -28.34 10.43 -16.39
C GLY A 685 -28.67 10.20 -17.87
N ARG A 686 -29.95 9.97 -18.18
CA ARG A 686 -30.43 9.80 -19.56
C ARG A 686 -30.95 11.08 -20.22
N ARG A 687 -30.80 12.24 -19.57
CA ARG A 687 -31.39 13.50 -20.02
C ARG A 687 -30.37 14.45 -20.67
N LYS A 688 -30.90 15.42 -21.42
CA LYS A 688 -30.14 16.50 -22.07
C LYS A 688 -30.04 17.72 -21.14
N ALA A 689 -28.98 18.51 -21.29
CA ALA A 689 -28.75 19.74 -20.53
C ALA A 689 -28.56 20.97 -21.46
N PRO A 690 -29.60 21.38 -22.23
CA PRO A 690 -29.49 22.41 -23.25
C PRO A 690 -29.07 23.79 -22.73
N LEU A 691 -29.42 24.16 -21.50
CA LEU A 691 -29.11 25.47 -20.93
C LEU A 691 -27.68 25.52 -20.40
N SER A 692 -27.17 24.42 -19.88
CA SER A 692 -25.80 24.28 -19.38
C SER A 692 -24.78 23.99 -20.48
N ALA A 693 -25.22 23.43 -21.62
CA ALA A 693 -24.37 22.99 -22.73
C ALA A 693 -23.25 23.97 -23.15
N PRO A 694 -23.48 25.29 -23.24
CA PRO A 694 -22.43 26.24 -23.62
C PRO A 694 -21.25 26.35 -22.63
N TYR A 695 -21.39 25.82 -21.41
CA TYR A 695 -20.45 26.00 -20.30
C TYR A 695 -19.76 24.70 -19.87
N ILE A 696 -20.35 23.55 -20.19
CA ILE A 696 -19.88 22.22 -19.76
C ILE A 696 -19.17 21.46 -20.90
N ASN A 697 -18.28 20.55 -20.52
CA ASN A 697 -17.50 19.72 -21.44
C ASN A 697 -18.14 18.35 -21.68
N GLY A 698 -19.09 17.94 -20.84
CA GLY A 698 -19.56 16.57 -20.90
C GLY A 698 -20.57 16.20 -19.84
N THR A 699 -21.04 14.97 -19.93
CA THR A 699 -22.00 14.39 -19.00
C THR A 699 -21.54 13.04 -18.49
N PHE A 700 -21.91 12.73 -17.24
CA PHE A 700 -21.99 11.36 -16.74
C PHE A 700 -23.42 10.85 -16.88
N MET A 701 -23.59 9.75 -17.60
CA MET A 701 -24.86 9.08 -17.84
C MET A 701 -24.93 7.83 -16.96
N GLU A 702 -25.45 7.95 -15.74
CA GLU A 702 -25.81 6.81 -14.91
C GLU A 702 -27.05 6.12 -15.51
N THR A 703 -26.85 5.01 -16.24
CA THR A 703 -27.95 4.33 -16.93
C THR A 703 -28.36 3.05 -16.21
N LEU A 704 -29.45 3.11 -15.45
CA LEU A 704 -29.99 1.94 -14.76
C LEU A 704 -30.72 0.98 -15.72
N PRO A 705 -30.65 -0.35 -15.56
CA PRO A 705 -31.50 -1.27 -16.32
C PRO A 705 -32.99 -0.97 -16.04
N ASP A 706 -33.90 -1.46 -16.88
CA ASP A 706 -35.34 -1.31 -16.64
C ASP A 706 -35.74 -1.79 -15.24
N GLU A 707 -36.77 -1.19 -14.64
CA GLU A 707 -37.20 -1.33 -13.23
C GLU A 707 -37.47 -2.78 -12.78
N ARG A 708 -37.53 -3.72 -13.73
CA ARG A 708 -37.75 -5.15 -13.50
C ARG A 708 -36.47 -5.97 -13.36
N ASP A 709 -35.31 -5.32 -13.30
CA ASP A 709 -34.01 -5.98 -13.19
C ASP A 709 -33.74 -6.98 -14.34
N THR A 710 -34.28 -6.72 -15.54
CA THR A 710 -34.19 -7.63 -16.71
C THR A 710 -33.10 -7.27 -17.72
N GLY A 711 -32.43 -6.13 -17.58
CA GLY A 711 -31.47 -5.57 -18.55
C GLY A 711 -32.01 -4.34 -19.29
N TYR A 712 -31.40 -4.00 -20.42
CA TYR A 712 -31.78 -2.83 -21.23
C TYR A 712 -32.83 -3.16 -22.29
N THR A 713 -33.82 -2.28 -22.48
CA THR A 713 -34.87 -2.39 -23.49
C THR A 713 -34.52 -1.58 -24.74
N HIS A 714 -35.18 -1.88 -25.86
CA HIS A 714 -35.03 -1.11 -27.11
C HIS A 714 -35.27 0.39 -26.92
N ASP A 715 -36.36 0.77 -26.22
CA ASP A 715 -36.69 2.16 -25.99
C ASP A 715 -35.70 2.84 -25.03
N GLY A 716 -35.26 2.12 -23.99
CA GLY A 716 -34.24 2.63 -23.07
C GLY A 716 -32.89 2.86 -23.75
N LEU A 717 -32.46 1.96 -24.63
CA LEU A 717 -31.24 2.15 -25.42
C LEU A 717 -31.38 3.30 -26.41
N ARG A 718 -32.53 3.42 -27.08
CA ARG A 718 -32.81 4.55 -27.97
C ARG A 718 -32.78 5.90 -27.23
N GLU A 719 -33.25 5.96 -26.00
CA GLU A 719 -33.15 7.15 -25.15
C GLU A 719 -31.68 7.51 -24.86
N ILE A 720 -30.88 6.51 -24.45
CA ILE A 720 -29.44 6.68 -24.21
C ILE A 720 -28.72 7.17 -25.47
N GLU A 721 -28.95 6.54 -26.63
CA GLU A 721 -28.38 6.95 -27.91
C GLU A 721 -28.70 8.40 -28.26
N ASN A 722 -29.98 8.78 -28.13
CA ASN A 722 -30.45 10.13 -28.46
C ASN A 722 -29.83 11.19 -27.57
N THR A 723 -29.61 10.89 -26.29
CA THR A 723 -28.99 11.81 -25.34
C THR A 723 -27.49 11.87 -25.55
N LEU A 724 -26.83 10.73 -25.78
CA LEU A 724 -25.40 10.66 -26.02
C LEU A 724 -25.02 11.42 -27.29
N LEU A 725 -25.70 11.17 -28.42
CA LEU A 725 -25.46 11.90 -29.68
C LEU A 725 -25.73 13.39 -29.55
N TRP A 726 -26.76 13.77 -28.82
CA TRP A 726 -27.04 15.18 -28.57
C TRP A 726 -25.90 15.83 -27.80
N SER A 727 -25.37 15.14 -26.78
CA SER A 727 -24.25 15.61 -25.96
C SER A 727 -22.98 15.84 -26.80
N GLU A 728 -22.65 14.91 -27.70
CA GLU A 728 -21.53 15.01 -28.66
C GLU A 728 -21.65 16.21 -29.63
N GLN A 729 -22.84 16.77 -29.82
CA GLN A 729 -23.06 17.87 -30.76
C GLN A 729 -23.10 19.26 -30.08
N HIS A 730 -23.38 19.30 -28.77
CA HIS A 730 -23.75 20.54 -28.09
C HIS A 730 -22.78 20.95 -26.98
N PHE A 731 -21.97 20.03 -26.46
CA PHE A 731 -21.01 20.34 -25.40
C PHE A 731 -19.67 20.87 -25.93
N ARG A 732 -18.95 21.57 -25.06
CA ARG A 732 -17.66 22.19 -25.39
C ARG A 732 -16.57 21.15 -25.56
N GLU A 733 -15.61 21.46 -26.44
CA GLU A 733 -14.36 20.70 -26.55
C GLU A 733 -13.37 21.02 -25.41
N PRO A 734 -12.52 20.06 -24.99
CA PRO A 734 -12.61 18.64 -25.34
C PRO A 734 -13.85 18.00 -24.69
N GLN A 735 -14.59 17.21 -25.47
CA GLN A 735 -15.81 16.55 -25.00
C GLN A 735 -15.51 15.30 -24.15
N ILE A 736 -16.24 15.14 -23.03
CA ILE A 736 -16.10 13.98 -22.12
C ILE A 736 -17.48 13.46 -21.74
N ASN A 737 -18.05 12.62 -22.59
CA ASN A 737 -19.30 11.92 -22.27
C ASN A 737 -18.97 10.55 -21.67
N ALA A 738 -19.34 10.31 -20.42
CA ALA A 738 -19.11 9.07 -19.70
C ALA A 738 -20.42 8.29 -19.58
N LEU A 739 -20.48 7.09 -20.18
CA LEU A 739 -21.64 6.20 -20.14
C LEU A 739 -21.45 5.07 -19.13
N GLU A 740 -22.16 5.12 -18.01
CA GLU A 740 -22.19 4.01 -17.04
C GLU A 740 -23.36 3.07 -17.36
N GLY A 741 -23.04 1.83 -17.70
CA GLY A 741 -23.99 0.73 -17.70
C GLY A 741 -23.95 -0.06 -16.39
N LYS A 742 -25.05 -0.68 -16.02
CA LYS A 742 -25.16 -1.51 -14.82
C LYS A 742 -25.62 -2.93 -15.15
N GLY A 743 -25.02 -3.87 -14.44
CA GLY A 743 -25.34 -5.30 -14.47
C GLY A 743 -26.80 -5.61 -14.16
N ILE A 744 -27.24 -6.77 -14.62
CA ILE A 744 -28.47 -7.42 -14.18
C ILE A 744 -28.27 -7.83 -12.72
N PRO A 745 -29.02 -7.25 -11.76
CA PRO A 745 -28.76 -7.43 -10.33
C PRO A 745 -28.82 -8.86 -9.82
N LEU A 746 -29.63 -9.72 -10.46
CA LEU A 746 -29.87 -11.10 -10.05
C LEU A 746 -28.91 -12.10 -10.71
N GLU A 747 -27.91 -11.65 -11.47
CA GLU A 747 -26.99 -12.54 -12.18
C GLU A 747 -25.51 -12.32 -11.77
N PRO A 748 -24.70 -13.40 -11.79
CA PRO A 748 -23.26 -13.28 -11.61
C PRO A 748 -22.64 -12.30 -12.62
N PRO A 749 -21.60 -11.54 -12.24
CA PRO A 749 -20.90 -10.63 -13.16
C PRO A 749 -20.40 -11.31 -14.44
N ASP A 750 -19.96 -12.56 -14.37
CA ASP A 750 -19.45 -13.36 -15.48
C ASP A 750 -20.56 -14.10 -16.26
N SER A 751 -21.84 -13.85 -15.99
CA SER A 751 -22.94 -14.47 -16.71
C SER A 751 -22.95 -14.07 -18.18
N ALA A 752 -23.47 -14.96 -19.05
CA ALA A 752 -23.59 -14.67 -20.47
C ALA A 752 -24.45 -13.44 -20.77
N ARG A 753 -25.49 -13.17 -19.96
CA ARG A 753 -26.35 -11.99 -20.14
C ARG A 753 -25.66 -10.71 -19.66
N ASN A 754 -24.92 -10.72 -18.55
CA ASN A 754 -24.14 -9.56 -18.14
C ASN A 754 -23.02 -9.26 -19.14
N ALA A 755 -22.33 -10.29 -19.66
CA ALA A 755 -21.37 -10.13 -20.75
C ALA A 755 -22.02 -9.55 -22.02
N GLN A 756 -23.25 -9.97 -22.36
CA GLN A 756 -24.02 -9.39 -23.47
C GLN A 756 -24.36 -7.92 -23.23
N MET A 757 -24.89 -7.57 -22.06
CA MET A 757 -25.23 -6.20 -21.72
C MET A 757 -23.99 -5.28 -21.71
N MET A 758 -22.83 -5.78 -21.25
CA MET A 758 -21.56 -5.05 -21.34
C MET A 758 -21.19 -4.76 -22.80
N ARG A 759 -21.31 -5.75 -23.70
CA ARG A 759 -21.05 -5.54 -25.14
C ARG A 759 -22.02 -4.52 -25.75
N VAL A 760 -23.30 -4.59 -25.41
CA VAL A 760 -24.31 -3.62 -25.85
C VAL A 760 -23.90 -2.20 -25.46
N ILE A 761 -23.63 -1.96 -24.18
CA ILE A 761 -23.31 -0.61 -23.68
C ILE A 761 -22.00 -0.10 -24.27
N THR A 762 -20.97 -0.96 -24.34
CA THR A 762 -19.66 -0.62 -24.91
C THR A 762 -19.77 -0.27 -26.40
N THR A 763 -20.43 -1.09 -27.20
CA THR A 763 -20.55 -0.85 -28.64
C THR A 763 -21.53 0.27 -28.99
N LEU A 764 -22.59 0.49 -28.19
CA LEU A 764 -23.43 1.67 -28.29
C LEU A 764 -22.58 2.92 -28.10
N ASN A 765 -21.78 2.99 -27.03
CA ASN A 765 -20.87 4.12 -26.81
C ASN A 765 -19.91 4.32 -27.98
N LEU A 766 -19.17 3.28 -28.39
CA LEU A 766 -18.19 3.36 -29.48
C LEU A 766 -18.80 3.82 -30.81
N THR A 767 -20.02 3.38 -31.12
CA THR A 767 -20.70 3.76 -32.37
C THR A 767 -21.30 5.16 -32.32
N HIS A 768 -21.62 5.70 -31.14
CA HIS A 768 -22.35 6.95 -30.98
C HIS A 768 -21.52 8.10 -30.38
N SER A 769 -20.35 7.83 -29.83
CA SER A 769 -19.59 8.77 -29.01
C SER A 769 -18.08 8.53 -29.11
N ASP A 770 -17.31 9.60 -28.90
CA ASP A 770 -15.87 9.53 -28.61
C ASP A 770 -15.65 9.67 -27.11
N GLY A 771 -16.53 9.10 -26.31
CA GLY A 771 -16.61 9.22 -24.87
C GLY A 771 -15.98 8.04 -24.14
N TYR A 772 -16.28 7.95 -22.86
CA TYR A 772 -15.80 6.92 -21.95
C TYR A 772 -16.96 6.00 -21.61
N VAL A 773 -16.66 4.73 -21.34
CA VAL A 773 -17.67 3.75 -20.95
C VAL A 773 -17.24 2.96 -19.72
N CYS A 774 -18.19 2.62 -18.86
CA CYS A 774 -17.99 1.73 -17.74
C CYS A 774 -19.18 0.77 -17.66
N TYR A 775 -18.93 -0.45 -17.20
CA TYR A 775 -20.00 -1.39 -16.89
C TYR A 775 -19.81 -1.95 -15.47
N VAL A 776 -20.64 -1.49 -14.54
CA VAL A 776 -20.54 -1.86 -13.13
C VAL A 776 -21.43 -3.06 -12.81
N ILE A 777 -21.06 -3.83 -11.80
CA ILE A 777 -21.88 -4.98 -11.40
C ILE A 777 -23.21 -4.53 -10.79
N GLY A 778 -24.27 -5.28 -11.11
CA GLY A 778 -25.65 -4.92 -10.75
C GLY A 778 -26.09 -5.32 -9.35
N VAL A 779 -25.27 -6.07 -8.59
CA VAL A 779 -25.75 -6.87 -7.46
C VAL A 779 -26.30 -6.00 -6.33
N ARG A 780 -27.64 -5.94 -6.20
CA ARG A 780 -28.33 -5.33 -5.06
C ARG A 780 -28.35 -6.33 -3.91
N GLY A 781 -27.65 -6.04 -2.81
CA GLY A 781 -28.00 -6.39 -1.43
C GLY A 781 -28.70 -7.71 -1.09
N ILE A 782 -28.48 -8.80 -1.83
CA ILE A 782 -28.98 -10.13 -1.48
C ILE A 782 -27.78 -10.91 -0.92
N VAL A 783 -27.94 -11.44 0.29
CA VAL A 783 -27.04 -12.48 0.82
C VAL A 783 -27.06 -13.65 -0.16
N HIS A 784 -25.97 -13.88 -0.88
CA HIS A 784 -25.80 -15.07 -1.72
C HIS A 784 -24.61 -15.88 -1.21
N GLU A 785 -24.79 -17.20 -1.13
CA GLU A 785 -23.68 -18.14 -0.92
C GLU A 785 -22.93 -18.29 -2.24
N HIS A 786 -21.63 -18.05 -2.23
CA HIS A 786 -20.75 -18.30 -3.37
C HIS A 786 -20.23 -19.74 -3.31
N GLU A 787 -20.19 -20.44 -4.46
CA GLU A 787 -19.43 -21.69 -4.63
C GLU A 787 -17.93 -21.45 -4.91
N TYR A 788 -17.47 -20.19 -4.90
CA TYR A 788 -16.08 -19.80 -5.17
C TYR A 788 -15.40 -19.20 -3.93
N GLU A 789 -14.06 -19.39 -3.85
CA GLU A 789 -13.24 -18.85 -2.76
C GLU A 789 -13.38 -17.32 -2.66
N LEU A 790 -13.71 -16.87 -1.45
CA LEU A 790 -14.01 -15.49 -1.10
C LEU A 790 -12.84 -14.54 -1.40
N LEU A 791 -13.19 -13.36 -1.91
CA LEU A 791 -12.28 -12.23 -2.10
C LEU A 791 -11.59 -11.85 -0.77
N PRO A 792 -10.27 -11.64 -0.74
CA PRO A 792 -9.59 -11.08 0.42
C PRO A 792 -10.09 -9.64 0.67
N GLY A 793 -10.69 -9.37 1.83
CA GLY A 793 -11.06 -8.01 2.27
C GLY A 793 -12.50 -7.80 2.74
N HIS A 794 -13.46 -8.63 2.29
CA HIS A 794 -14.88 -8.55 2.73
C HIS A 794 -15.31 -9.67 3.70
N GLU A 795 -14.37 -10.52 4.13
CA GLU A 795 -14.62 -11.67 4.99
C GLU A 795 -15.31 -11.35 6.32
N ARG A 796 -15.22 -10.09 6.79
CA ARG A 796 -15.83 -9.61 8.03
C ARG A 796 -17.31 -9.30 7.86
N ASP A 797 -17.68 -8.63 6.77
CA ASP A 797 -19.07 -8.23 6.48
C ASP A 797 -19.94 -9.45 6.16
N HIS A 798 -19.37 -10.45 5.45
CA HIS A 798 -20.01 -11.75 5.23
C HIS A 798 -20.12 -12.59 6.52
N ARG A 799 -19.11 -12.55 7.42
CA ARG A 799 -19.15 -13.27 8.71
C ARG A 799 -20.19 -12.72 9.68
N GLU A 800 -20.46 -11.43 9.61
CA GLU A 800 -21.42 -10.75 10.48
C GLU A 800 -22.86 -10.79 9.93
N GLY A 801 -23.08 -11.39 8.75
CA GLY A 801 -24.40 -11.50 8.13
C GLY A 801 -25.03 -10.15 7.80
N LYS A 802 -24.20 -9.10 7.66
CA LYS A 802 -24.66 -7.74 7.42
C LYS A 802 -24.93 -7.55 5.92
N PRO A 803 -26.07 -6.95 5.53
CA PRO A 803 -26.27 -6.49 4.17
C PRO A 803 -25.15 -5.52 3.80
N HIS A 804 -24.42 -5.81 2.72
CA HIS A 804 -23.46 -4.90 2.12
C HIS A 804 -23.72 -4.82 0.61
N GLN A 805 -23.38 -3.69 0.00
CA GLN A 805 -23.63 -3.41 -1.41
C GLN A 805 -22.31 -3.42 -2.17
N HIS A 806 -22.28 -4.07 -3.33
CA HIS A 806 -21.15 -4.07 -4.25
C HIS A 806 -21.24 -2.92 -5.27
N ASN A 807 -21.80 -1.76 -4.85
CA ASN A 807 -22.04 -0.65 -5.77
C ASN A 807 -20.72 -0.12 -6.34
N HIS A 808 -20.74 0.18 -7.65
CA HIS A 808 -19.61 0.71 -8.43
C HIS A 808 -18.36 -0.18 -8.51
N GLN A 809 -18.45 -1.47 -8.18
CA GLN A 809 -17.38 -2.41 -8.45
C GLN A 809 -17.35 -2.81 -9.93
N HIS A 810 -16.15 -2.90 -10.50
CA HIS A 810 -15.93 -3.15 -11.91
C HIS A 810 -15.48 -4.60 -12.15
N TYR A 811 -16.09 -5.27 -13.13
CA TYR A 811 -15.66 -6.59 -13.59
C TYR A 811 -14.95 -6.42 -14.93
N TRP A 812 -13.65 -6.72 -15.02
CA TRP A 812 -12.86 -6.53 -16.24
C TRP A 812 -13.13 -7.61 -17.28
N TYR A 813 -13.71 -7.24 -18.40
CA TYR A 813 -13.91 -8.16 -19.51
C TYR A 813 -12.75 -8.03 -20.51
N ASP A 814 -12.25 -9.16 -21.03
CA ASP A 814 -11.23 -9.20 -22.10
C ASP A 814 -11.63 -8.33 -23.32
N PHE A 815 -12.93 -8.09 -23.49
CA PHE A 815 -13.47 -7.18 -24.50
C PHE A 815 -12.94 -5.73 -24.40
N TRP A 816 -12.52 -5.29 -23.22
CA TRP A 816 -11.93 -3.96 -22.99
C TRP A 816 -10.45 -3.88 -23.35
N ASP A 817 -9.76 -5.02 -23.48
CA ASP A 817 -8.36 -5.05 -23.95
C ASP A 817 -8.25 -4.96 -25.48
N ALA A 818 -9.38 -4.87 -26.18
CA ALA A 818 -9.41 -4.69 -27.63
C ALA A 818 -8.90 -3.29 -28.02
N SER A 819 -7.78 -3.20 -28.71
CA SER A 819 -7.22 -1.92 -29.21
C SER A 819 -7.78 -1.59 -30.60
N LEU A 820 -8.89 -0.83 -30.66
CA LEU A 820 -9.47 -0.34 -31.90
C LEU A 820 -8.64 0.78 -32.56
N GLY A 821 -7.76 1.43 -31.79
CA GLY A 821 -7.05 2.63 -32.20
C GLY A 821 -7.99 3.83 -32.29
N ARG A 822 -7.82 4.69 -33.29
CA ARG A 822 -8.57 5.95 -33.40
C ARG A 822 -9.82 5.80 -34.25
N PRO A 823 -10.91 6.54 -33.96
CA PRO A 823 -12.08 6.55 -34.83
C PRO A 823 -11.72 7.13 -36.20
N VAL A 824 -12.20 6.47 -37.25
CA VAL A 824 -12.07 6.89 -38.66
C VAL A 824 -13.45 7.09 -39.29
N GLY A 825 -14.45 6.34 -38.82
CA GLY A 825 -15.85 6.46 -39.23
C GLY A 825 -16.65 7.47 -38.41
N GLU A 826 -17.76 7.91 -38.99
CA GLU A 826 -18.69 8.86 -38.40
C GLU A 826 -19.51 8.24 -37.26
N LYS A 827 -19.90 9.07 -36.28
CA LYS A 827 -20.80 8.67 -35.18
C LYS A 827 -22.20 8.36 -35.71
N ALA A 828 -22.87 7.38 -35.11
CA ALA A 828 -24.22 6.90 -35.46
C ALA A 828 -24.41 6.52 -36.94
N GLN A 829 -23.34 6.06 -37.60
CA GLN A 829 -23.45 5.54 -38.95
C GLN A 829 -24.26 4.25 -38.96
N LEU A 830 -25.34 4.23 -39.73
CA LEU A 830 -26.14 3.03 -39.97
C LEU A 830 -25.39 2.06 -40.87
N TYR A 831 -25.51 0.77 -40.58
CA TYR A 831 -25.00 -0.28 -41.46
C TYR A 831 -25.89 -0.39 -42.69
N HIS A 832 -25.26 -0.43 -43.87
CA HIS A 832 -25.92 -0.68 -45.15
C HIS A 832 -25.71 -2.13 -45.56
N ASN A 833 -26.79 -2.84 -45.88
CA ASN A 833 -26.70 -4.21 -46.37
C ASN A 833 -26.09 -4.27 -47.79
N SER A 834 -25.92 -5.48 -48.32
CA SER A 834 -25.36 -5.70 -49.67
C SER A 834 -26.17 -5.08 -50.82
N MET A 835 -27.40 -4.64 -50.57
CA MET A 835 -28.25 -3.91 -51.53
C MET A 835 -28.17 -2.38 -51.34
N GLY A 836 -27.37 -1.89 -50.39
CA GLY A 836 -27.22 -0.47 -50.07
C GLY A 836 -28.31 0.10 -49.16
N HIS A 837 -29.24 -0.72 -48.64
CA HIS A 837 -30.27 -0.25 -47.72
C HIS A 837 -29.73 -0.14 -46.30
N ALA A 838 -29.91 1.03 -45.68
CA ALA A 838 -29.63 1.24 -44.27
C ALA A 838 -30.60 0.41 -43.41
N ILE A 839 -30.07 -0.26 -42.38
CA ILE A 839 -30.87 -1.05 -41.44
C ILE A 839 -31.07 -0.22 -40.17
N GLU A 840 -32.32 0.14 -39.87
CA GLU A 840 -32.64 0.88 -38.65
C GLU A 840 -32.24 0.08 -37.40
N GLY A 841 -31.54 0.75 -36.47
CA GLY A 841 -31.09 0.12 -35.23
C GLY A 841 -29.84 -0.74 -35.36
N LEU A 842 -29.22 -0.83 -36.54
CA LEU A 842 -27.92 -1.49 -36.72
C LEU A 842 -26.87 -0.44 -37.08
N PHE A 843 -25.92 -0.22 -36.17
CA PHE A 843 -24.90 0.81 -36.29
C PHE A 843 -23.52 0.20 -36.45
N ILE A 844 -22.67 0.85 -37.22
CA ILE A 844 -21.28 0.45 -37.46
C ILE A 844 -20.40 1.69 -37.43
N ARG A 845 -19.22 1.57 -36.82
CA ARG A 845 -18.20 2.62 -36.87
C ARG A 845 -16.83 2.02 -37.09
N GLU A 846 -16.10 2.61 -38.05
CA GLU A 846 -14.74 2.22 -38.35
C GLU A 846 -13.73 2.92 -37.43
N PHE A 847 -12.72 2.17 -37.01
CA PHE A 847 -11.54 2.62 -36.30
C PHE A 847 -10.29 2.15 -37.06
N THR A 848 -9.13 2.68 -36.69
CA THR A 848 -7.88 2.37 -37.41
C THR A 848 -7.57 0.87 -37.44
N ASN A 849 -7.87 0.14 -36.36
CA ASN A 849 -7.56 -1.29 -36.23
C ASN A 849 -8.79 -2.20 -36.38
N GLY A 850 -9.98 -1.67 -36.67
CA GLY A 850 -11.19 -2.50 -36.66
C GLY A 850 -12.51 -1.76 -36.77
N TRP A 851 -13.59 -2.43 -36.37
CA TRP A 851 -14.95 -1.89 -36.33
C TRP A 851 -15.63 -2.21 -35.02
N ALA A 852 -16.47 -1.29 -34.54
CA ALA A 852 -17.49 -1.57 -33.55
C ALA A 852 -18.85 -1.68 -34.25
N VAL A 853 -19.64 -2.69 -33.91
CA VAL A 853 -21.00 -2.88 -34.44
C VAL A 853 -21.96 -3.12 -33.29
N TYR A 854 -23.09 -2.41 -33.32
CA TYR A 854 -24.13 -2.44 -32.31
C TYR A 854 -25.49 -2.69 -32.96
N ASN A 855 -26.25 -3.67 -32.45
CA ASN A 855 -27.53 -4.08 -33.01
C ASN A 855 -28.67 -4.00 -31.97
N ARG A 856 -29.64 -3.13 -32.26
CA ARG A 856 -30.97 -3.04 -31.64
C ARG A 856 -32.09 -3.00 -32.70
N SER A 857 -31.89 -3.70 -33.81
CA SER A 857 -32.83 -3.69 -34.95
C SER A 857 -34.10 -4.52 -34.72
N GLY A 858 -34.23 -5.20 -33.57
CA GLY A 858 -35.34 -6.08 -33.23
C GLY A 858 -35.16 -7.52 -33.73
N GLN A 859 -34.03 -7.84 -34.38
CA GLN A 859 -33.72 -9.18 -34.89
C GLN A 859 -32.21 -9.39 -35.12
N GLU A 860 -31.81 -10.65 -35.24
CA GLU A 860 -30.45 -11.03 -35.63
C GLU A 860 -30.11 -10.52 -37.04
N GLN A 861 -28.90 -9.96 -37.19
CA GLN A 861 -28.42 -9.41 -38.45
C GLN A 861 -27.19 -10.15 -38.95
N LYS A 862 -27.16 -10.40 -40.26
CA LYS A 862 -25.96 -10.86 -40.96
C LYS A 862 -25.26 -9.68 -41.60
N ILE A 863 -24.07 -9.36 -41.11
CA ILE A 863 -23.25 -8.27 -41.60
C ILE A 863 -22.11 -8.79 -42.47
N ARG A 864 -21.65 -7.96 -43.40
CA ARG A 864 -20.50 -8.21 -44.26
C ARG A 864 -19.56 -7.01 -44.18
N LEU A 865 -18.33 -7.27 -43.76
CA LEU A 865 -17.27 -6.27 -43.65
C LEU A 865 -16.36 -6.33 -44.90
N SER A 866 -15.64 -5.25 -45.15
CA SER A 866 -14.82 -5.07 -46.37
C SER A 866 -13.61 -6.00 -46.42
N GLU A 867 -13.14 -6.48 -45.27
CA GLU A 867 -12.00 -7.37 -45.14
C GLU A 867 -12.28 -8.51 -44.15
N GLN A 868 -11.36 -9.47 -44.07
CA GLN A 868 -11.45 -10.52 -43.07
C GLN A 868 -11.02 -9.96 -41.72
N VAL A 869 -11.89 -10.10 -40.73
CA VAL A 869 -11.67 -9.58 -39.38
C VAL A 869 -12.07 -10.62 -38.35
N SER A 870 -11.47 -10.52 -37.16
CA SER A 870 -11.75 -11.39 -36.03
C SER A 870 -12.70 -10.69 -35.05
N GLY A 871 -13.87 -11.29 -34.77
CA GLY A 871 -14.73 -10.82 -33.68
C GLY A 871 -14.10 -11.12 -32.32
N VAL A 872 -14.06 -10.14 -31.41
CA VAL A 872 -13.41 -10.26 -30.10
C VAL A 872 -14.14 -11.25 -29.21
N ALA A 873 -15.47 -11.14 -29.10
CA ALA A 873 -16.26 -12.04 -28.28
C ALA A 873 -16.50 -13.40 -28.97
N SER A 874 -16.75 -13.38 -30.28
CA SER A 874 -17.04 -14.60 -31.05
C SER A 874 -15.81 -15.43 -31.41
N GLY A 875 -14.62 -14.82 -31.49
CA GLY A 875 -13.38 -15.47 -31.96
C GLY A 875 -13.40 -15.86 -33.45
N ILE A 876 -14.45 -15.50 -34.19
CA ILE A 876 -14.64 -15.91 -35.59
C ILE A 876 -13.92 -14.93 -36.51
N THR A 877 -13.03 -15.46 -37.36
CA THR A 877 -12.37 -14.70 -38.42
C THR A 877 -13.09 -14.90 -39.75
N SER A 878 -13.71 -13.86 -40.29
CA SER A 878 -14.53 -13.94 -41.50
C SER A 878 -14.70 -12.57 -42.15
N THR A 879 -15.29 -12.53 -43.35
CA THR A 879 -15.86 -11.28 -43.91
C THR A 879 -17.35 -11.16 -43.61
N GLN A 880 -17.98 -12.24 -43.13
CA GLN A 880 -19.41 -12.33 -42.82
C GLN A 880 -19.58 -12.76 -41.38
N HIS A 881 -20.36 -11.99 -40.63
CA HIS A 881 -20.62 -12.21 -39.21
C HIS A 881 -22.12 -12.17 -38.92
N THR A 882 -22.51 -12.87 -37.87
CA THR A 882 -23.87 -12.87 -37.35
C THR A 882 -23.85 -12.12 -36.03
N LEU A 883 -24.72 -11.11 -35.91
CA LEU A 883 -24.85 -10.31 -34.70
C LEU A 883 -26.29 -10.41 -34.18
N PRO A 884 -26.52 -10.99 -32.98
CA PRO A 884 -27.83 -11.07 -32.37
C PRO A 884 -28.46 -9.68 -32.13
N ASP A 885 -29.77 -9.66 -31.92
CA ASP A 885 -30.46 -8.46 -31.45
C ASP A 885 -30.09 -8.14 -30.00
N LEU A 886 -30.11 -6.86 -29.64
CA LEU A 886 -29.65 -6.36 -28.33
C LEU A 886 -28.27 -6.91 -27.97
N ASP A 887 -27.33 -6.81 -28.91
CA ASP A 887 -25.94 -7.21 -28.72
C ASP A 887 -25.00 -6.29 -29.51
N GLY A 888 -23.71 -6.46 -29.27
CA GLY A 888 -22.64 -5.77 -29.98
C GLY A 888 -21.40 -6.65 -30.12
N GLU A 889 -20.53 -6.26 -31.03
CA GLU A 889 -19.23 -6.93 -31.24
C GLU A 889 -18.17 -5.91 -31.69
N ILE A 890 -16.93 -6.17 -31.30
CA ILE A 890 -15.75 -5.51 -31.83
C ILE A 890 -15.08 -6.47 -32.82
N TYR A 891 -14.73 -5.97 -34.00
CA TYR A 891 -14.06 -6.73 -35.04
C TYR A 891 -12.67 -6.14 -35.32
N LEU A 892 -11.61 -6.91 -35.09
CA LEU A 892 -10.23 -6.48 -35.29
C LEU A 892 -9.68 -6.94 -36.64
N LYS A 893 -8.89 -6.07 -37.28
CA LYS A 893 -8.22 -6.30 -38.58
C LYS A 893 -7.06 -7.29 -38.49
#